data_AF-A0A517R819-F1
#
_entry.id   AF-A0A517R819-F1
#
_cell.length_a   1.000
_cell.length_b   1.000
_cell.length_c   1.000
_cell.angle_alpha   90.00
_cell.angle_beta   90.00
_cell.angle_gamma   90.00
#
_symmetry.space_group_name_H-M   'P 1'
#
loop_
_entity.id
_entity.type
_entity.pdbx_description
1 polymer ?
#
loop_
_entity_poly.entity_id
_entity_poly.type
_entity_poly.pdbx_seq_one_letter_code
_entity_poly.pdbx_strand_id
1 'polypeptide(L)'
;MTWHTLIDPAFSGRLCLTLMHSIWQVSLLALVVWSLDRFWRNASVERRYTLHVIALVTALVAVPVTYQLLHRVEPVRNTSGESPVRMIYVKPQPTSLSNTPVKIERIDSRETLTSESQTQQVRQIQPTDVTSTLLVPPTTLNPPTQWLWLAPWIMAIYAAGVALMLTRLIIASIRANRLGSQAVLISEGPLVEALRSLAQQWSMKVVPALARAEQIVVPKVIGIIRPTILLPASTISGLTTEELELILAHELAHVRRYDMWIYLLQRFAEAILFFNPPLWYLSRRISVLREFCCDEMACQTPSTSASSSAFESRVEYATALLRIAELAKRNSTTTPDLSSLAASGKSPSEMRQRVARLFGEPLREPLRVSRTGVLALLALTLALPLVSLVSTSTAQTVTKKEEPAKKTVTQKTPPPTNNTSKAKEDSRTFRLNVVDSAGKPVPNALIEARTDPAVTPEQIQRGKYVRKSTYGPYVRTDKKGVLQLTVPTRLKRFNLNIKQPGYGPYWATWSLVPHRDPIPTEFTAQLDKAWTVGGTVVDEAGKPIAGARVSPSLKFKKRPSDSSELGVGTRITTDANGQWRYPHIPVSKSEVYIAVNHPEYRAWRNRIARSEFTVKKNQKPTGRIVLDRGLTIVGVVADEQGNPILGALVRTKFANEIRKATTDENGVYILSGCEPRMARVVVSANGRALELQEVRVDPEMEPVDFILKPGGKIRVRVVDEQGKGVPKARIFFQRWRGHIQYFEFDHISQYADENGVWEWNEAPLDEFQADICRTGGMQLTDQSLQAREEEYVFAPPKTLVISGKVIDAKTKQPVKKFHVTHGYPLDKEQSHIFWNTTDRFESLDGQYQLRINRDAPINKVRIEADGYQVATSREIKPDEGNVSFDFALEPAEDIASHIQTPTGKPAADAEITIGIAGTQIAIMNGKVRNLSTYATTVHADADGLFNIPPRQESFQLVITHPTGFAYLSSENGKLPNPIKLTAWARLEGTFRVANQIAPNVTLSIQGNGINVYEEDNPHIYTRNQVKTDQNGRYVFERVFPGNGYVGRNITFMVNEGATEVTSAIQIPQQFEAGKTITLDLGRSGRPVIGKLVPPETFQGKVIWPFATLRAYRYMEPPAIVSLMNTLQNDPVQYQTWFDNWKQSPKYAEEKAAIEEYQRANEKLRAETPHLVATMDRDGSFRIDNTPPGTYSMSVYFYEGNQNPGPLIDHIFSVPPAEKNGETEPVDLGTLPLK
;
A
#
# COMPACT_ATOMS: atom_id res chain seq x y z
N MET A 1 26.51 5.97 -42.36
CA MET A 1 27.34 4.87 -41.83
C MET A 1 27.07 3.64 -42.66
N THR A 2 28.10 2.87 -43.02
CA THR A 2 27.96 1.59 -43.72
C THR A 2 27.75 0.47 -42.69
N TRP A 3 26.89 -0.51 -42.97
CA TRP A 3 26.53 -1.56 -42.01
C TRP A 3 27.74 -2.33 -41.45
N HIS A 4 28.80 -2.49 -42.24
CA HIS A 4 30.04 -3.14 -41.82
C HIS A 4 30.74 -2.48 -40.63
N THR A 5 30.54 -1.18 -40.34
CA THR A 5 31.22 -0.50 -39.22
C THR A 5 30.55 -0.72 -37.86
N LEU A 6 29.28 -1.12 -37.81
CA LEU A 6 28.57 -1.43 -36.56
C LEU A 6 28.77 -2.88 -36.10
N ILE A 7 29.38 -3.71 -36.94
CA ILE A 7 29.67 -5.13 -36.65
C ILE A 7 31.04 -5.28 -35.97
N ASP A 8 31.92 -4.28 -36.07
CA ASP A 8 33.22 -4.28 -35.40
C ASP A 8 33.05 -4.33 -33.85
N PRO A 9 33.55 -5.39 -33.18
CA PRO A 9 33.53 -5.49 -31.73
C PRO A 9 34.32 -4.38 -31.03
N ALA A 10 35.40 -3.86 -31.64
CA ALA A 10 36.25 -2.85 -31.01
C ALA A 10 35.56 -1.47 -31.00
N PHE A 11 35.07 -1.01 -32.15
CA PHE A 11 34.24 0.20 -32.25
C PHE A 11 33.00 0.13 -31.33
N SER A 12 32.28 -1.00 -31.38
CA SER A 12 31.07 -1.20 -30.56
C SER A 12 31.37 -1.21 -29.07
N GLY A 13 32.47 -1.86 -28.66
CA GLY A 13 32.93 -1.90 -27.27
C GLY A 13 33.26 -0.51 -26.73
N ARG A 14 34.03 0.30 -27.48
CA ARG A 14 34.35 1.70 -27.09
C ARG A 14 33.08 2.55 -26.92
N LEU A 15 32.07 2.36 -27.77
CA LEU A 15 30.84 3.15 -27.70
C LEU A 15 29.92 2.69 -26.56
N CYS A 16 29.86 1.39 -26.25
CA CYS A 16 29.23 0.86 -25.03
C CYS A 16 29.85 1.47 -23.75
N LEU A 17 31.18 1.51 -23.68
CA LEU A 17 31.90 2.11 -22.54
C LEU A 17 31.61 3.61 -22.42
N THR A 18 31.66 4.33 -23.53
CA THR A 18 31.32 5.77 -23.58
C THR A 18 29.93 6.05 -22.99
N LEU A 19 28.92 5.29 -23.40
CA LEU A 19 27.55 5.43 -22.90
C LEU A 19 27.44 5.08 -21.40
N MET A 20 28.24 4.13 -20.92
CA MET A 20 28.30 3.76 -19.50
C MET A 20 28.94 4.85 -18.61
N HIS A 21 30.05 5.47 -19.04
CA HIS A 21 30.64 6.59 -18.29
C HIS A 21 29.67 7.79 -18.18
N SER A 22 28.77 7.99 -19.17
CA SER A 22 27.77 9.06 -19.12
C SER A 22 26.86 8.98 -17.87
N ILE A 23 26.65 7.80 -17.30
CA ILE A 23 25.81 7.60 -16.12
C ILE A 23 26.37 8.39 -14.93
N TRP A 24 27.67 8.26 -14.65
CA TRP A 24 28.30 8.95 -13.53
C TRP A 24 28.62 10.42 -13.84
N GLN A 25 28.98 10.73 -15.08
CA GLN A 25 29.26 12.10 -15.51
C GLN A 25 28.03 12.99 -15.31
N VAL A 26 26.85 12.52 -15.73
CA VAL A 26 25.58 13.26 -15.53
C VAL A 26 25.11 13.19 -14.06
N SER A 27 25.39 12.11 -13.33
CA SER A 27 25.11 12.03 -11.88
C SER A 27 25.88 13.10 -11.08
N LEU A 28 27.20 13.18 -11.29
CA LEU A 28 28.09 14.15 -10.65
C LEU A 28 27.66 15.58 -10.99
N LEU A 29 27.36 15.83 -12.27
CA LEU A 29 26.97 17.16 -12.73
C LEU A 29 25.60 17.57 -12.16
N ALA A 30 24.62 16.66 -12.09
CA ALA A 30 23.34 16.91 -11.42
C ALA A 30 23.53 17.20 -9.91
N LEU A 31 24.46 16.52 -9.24
CA LEU A 31 24.78 16.74 -7.82
C LEU A 31 25.48 18.10 -7.58
N VAL A 32 26.38 18.52 -8.47
CA VAL A 32 26.98 19.87 -8.44
C VAL A 32 25.90 20.95 -8.62
N VAL A 33 25.02 20.80 -9.62
CA VAL A 33 23.93 21.75 -9.86
C VAL A 33 22.96 21.82 -8.69
N TRP A 34 22.53 20.68 -8.15
CA TRP A 34 21.66 20.61 -6.96
C TRP A 34 22.29 21.29 -5.73
N SER A 35 23.60 21.14 -5.55
CA SER A 35 24.34 21.77 -4.46
C SER A 35 24.36 23.30 -4.63
N LEU A 36 24.70 23.79 -5.83
CA LEU A 36 24.67 25.21 -6.17
C LEU A 36 23.27 25.82 -5.97
N ASP A 37 22.21 25.13 -6.40
CA ASP A 37 20.80 25.56 -6.25
C ASP A 37 20.39 25.77 -4.77
N ARG A 38 21.09 25.08 -3.84
CA ARG A 38 20.87 25.12 -2.38
C ARG A 38 21.69 26.20 -1.66
N PHE A 39 22.88 26.54 -2.17
CA PHE A 39 23.71 27.64 -1.66
C PHE A 39 23.29 29.00 -2.26
N TRP A 40 22.96 29.05 -3.55
CA TRP A 40 22.51 30.26 -4.25
C TRP A 40 21.04 30.60 -3.98
N ARG A 41 20.66 30.70 -2.69
CA ARG A 41 19.28 30.98 -2.26
C ARG A 41 18.71 32.25 -2.91
N ASN A 42 19.54 33.26 -3.14
CA ASN A 42 19.16 34.56 -3.69
C ASN A 42 19.37 34.68 -5.22
N ALA A 43 19.72 33.60 -5.94
CA ALA A 43 19.83 33.65 -7.41
C ALA A 43 18.45 33.62 -8.08
N SER A 44 18.27 34.49 -9.08
CA SER A 44 17.07 34.55 -9.93
C SER A 44 16.81 33.23 -10.66
N VAL A 45 15.55 32.99 -11.03
CA VAL A 45 15.14 31.76 -11.72
C VAL A 45 15.89 31.60 -13.04
N GLU A 46 16.14 32.69 -13.77
CA GLU A 46 16.93 32.68 -15.02
C GLU A 46 18.37 32.18 -14.82
N ARG A 47 19.05 32.54 -13.72
CA ARG A 47 20.39 32.03 -13.41
C ARG A 47 20.37 30.54 -13.11
N ARG A 48 19.34 30.07 -12.39
CA ARG A 48 19.12 28.64 -12.11
C ARG A 48 18.78 27.85 -13.37
N TYR A 49 17.95 28.40 -14.26
CA TYR A 49 17.62 27.84 -15.57
C TYR A 49 18.87 27.69 -16.42
N THR A 50 19.64 28.76 -16.57
CA THR A 50 20.90 28.78 -17.32
C THR A 50 21.91 27.77 -16.78
N LEU A 51 22.04 27.64 -15.46
CA LEU A 51 22.87 26.61 -14.83
C LEU A 51 22.45 25.18 -15.19
N HIS A 52 21.14 24.89 -15.19
CA HIS A 52 20.62 23.57 -15.60
C HIS A 52 20.72 23.32 -17.12
N VAL A 53 20.62 24.37 -17.95
CA VAL A 53 20.80 24.26 -19.41
C VAL A 53 22.28 24.04 -19.78
N ILE A 54 23.20 24.75 -19.14
CA ILE A 54 24.65 24.48 -19.25
C ILE A 54 24.93 23.02 -18.86
N ALA A 55 24.34 22.55 -17.76
CA ALA A 55 24.47 21.18 -17.31
C ALA A 55 24.02 20.13 -18.35
N LEU A 56 22.91 20.39 -19.05
CA LEU A 56 22.42 19.54 -20.15
C LEU A 56 23.38 19.56 -21.36
N VAL A 57 23.93 20.72 -21.71
CA VAL A 57 24.91 20.85 -22.81
C VAL A 57 26.20 20.11 -22.45
N THR A 58 26.73 20.28 -21.24
CA THR A 58 27.94 19.59 -20.78
C THR A 58 27.72 18.07 -20.71
N ALA A 59 26.55 17.61 -20.28
CA ALA A 59 26.16 16.20 -20.33
C ALA A 59 26.22 15.61 -21.76
N LEU A 60 25.73 16.35 -22.75
CA LEU A 60 25.81 15.94 -24.16
C LEU A 60 27.25 15.98 -24.72
N VAL A 61 28.04 16.99 -24.37
CA VAL A 61 29.43 17.15 -24.83
C VAL A 61 30.37 16.12 -24.18
N ALA A 62 30.09 15.67 -22.95
CA ALA A 62 30.87 14.65 -22.27
C ALA A 62 30.91 13.31 -23.03
N VAL A 63 29.86 12.96 -23.78
CA VAL A 63 29.77 11.71 -24.56
C VAL A 63 30.86 11.63 -25.65
N PRO A 64 30.91 12.51 -26.68
CA PRO A 64 31.96 12.47 -27.70
C PRO A 64 33.36 12.75 -27.14
N VAL A 65 33.49 13.57 -26.09
CA VAL A 65 34.78 13.78 -25.42
C VAL A 65 35.28 12.49 -24.78
N THR A 66 34.42 11.74 -24.08
CA THR A 66 34.79 10.45 -23.48
C THR A 66 35.15 9.41 -24.55
N TYR A 67 34.43 9.36 -25.67
CA TYR A 67 34.78 8.49 -26.79
C TYR A 67 36.18 8.78 -27.34
N GLN A 68 36.54 10.07 -27.50
CA GLN A 68 37.86 10.49 -27.95
C GLN A 68 38.97 10.23 -26.91
N LEU A 69 38.66 10.35 -25.61
CA LEU A 69 39.59 10.00 -24.53
C LEU A 69 39.87 8.50 -24.48
N LEU A 70 38.83 7.65 -24.60
CA LEU A 70 38.97 6.19 -24.66
C LEU A 70 39.83 5.72 -25.84
N HIS A 71 39.82 6.45 -26.97
CA HIS A 71 40.69 6.13 -28.10
C HIS A 71 42.19 6.34 -27.80
N ARG A 72 42.55 7.25 -26.89
CA ARG A 72 43.95 7.59 -26.57
C ARG A 72 44.64 6.62 -25.60
N VAL A 73 43.94 5.60 -25.10
CA VAL A 73 44.42 4.70 -24.04
C VAL A 73 44.90 3.34 -24.57
N GLU A 74 44.80 3.08 -25.89
CA GLU A 74 45.42 1.90 -26.51
C GLU A 74 46.95 2.07 -26.60
N PRO A 75 47.78 1.23 -25.94
CA PRO A 75 49.22 1.29 -26.09
C PRO A 75 49.62 0.84 -27.50
N VAL A 76 50.62 1.53 -28.07
CA VAL A 76 51.27 1.09 -29.31
C VAL A 76 51.80 -0.33 -29.12
N ARG A 77 51.54 -1.21 -30.09
CA ARG A 77 52.20 -2.52 -30.19
C ARG A 77 53.69 -2.33 -30.45
N ASN A 78 54.47 -2.16 -29.38
CA ASN A 78 55.93 -2.26 -29.47
C ASN A 78 56.28 -3.73 -29.73
N THR A 79 56.64 -3.99 -30.99
CA THR A 79 57.24 -5.24 -31.44
C THR A 79 58.48 -5.57 -30.62
N SER A 80 58.58 -6.80 -30.13
CA SER A 80 59.85 -7.36 -29.68
C SER A 80 60.86 -7.31 -30.81
N GLY A 81 62.07 -6.82 -30.51
CA GLY A 81 63.13 -6.68 -31.51
C GLY A 81 63.77 -8.01 -31.87
N GLU A 82 63.26 -8.67 -32.91
CA GLU A 82 64.10 -9.41 -33.86
C GLU A 82 63.67 -9.08 -35.29
N SER A 83 64.66 -8.78 -36.14
CA SER A 83 64.51 -8.58 -37.58
C SER A 83 65.89 -8.46 -38.24
N PRO A 84 66.07 -8.83 -39.52
CA PRO A 84 65.20 -9.69 -40.33
C PRO A 84 65.97 -10.74 -41.16
N VAL A 85 65.43 -11.96 -41.28
CA VAL A 85 65.75 -12.84 -42.43
C VAL A 85 64.49 -13.05 -43.27
N ARG A 86 64.39 -12.27 -44.33
CA ARG A 86 63.49 -12.55 -45.46
C ARG A 86 63.96 -13.82 -46.18
N MET A 87 63.16 -14.86 -46.16
CA MET A 87 62.77 -15.60 -47.37
C MET A 87 61.29 -15.96 -47.21
N ILE A 88 60.35 -15.26 -47.84
CA ILE A 88 60.12 -15.20 -49.29
C ILE A 88 60.06 -16.63 -49.86
N TYR A 89 58.85 -17.12 -50.11
CA TYR A 89 58.57 -17.56 -51.46
C TYR A 89 57.19 -17.09 -51.94
N VAL A 90 57.14 -16.70 -53.21
CA VAL A 90 55.94 -16.18 -53.87
C VAL A 90 54.98 -17.33 -54.17
N LYS A 91 53.67 -17.07 -54.06
CA LYS A 91 52.59 -17.95 -54.53
C LYS A 91 52.54 -17.94 -56.07
N PRO A 92 52.98 -18.99 -56.79
CA PRO A 92 52.91 -19.02 -58.25
C PRO A 92 51.54 -19.54 -58.68
N GLN A 93 50.80 -18.73 -59.44
CA GLN A 93 49.55 -19.18 -60.08
C GLN A 93 49.83 -20.07 -61.32
N PRO A 94 48.87 -20.87 -61.78
CA PRO A 94 49.10 -21.83 -62.87
C PRO A 94 49.51 -21.15 -64.17
N THR A 95 50.62 -21.62 -64.76
CA THR A 95 51.23 -21.05 -65.97
C THR A 95 50.63 -21.61 -67.26
N SER A 96 50.36 -20.74 -68.23
CA SER A 96 49.95 -21.12 -69.58
C SER A 96 51.12 -21.11 -70.58
N LEU A 97 51.42 -22.29 -71.13
CA LEU A 97 51.98 -22.56 -72.47
C LEU A 97 53.40 -22.08 -72.86
N SER A 98 54.20 -23.09 -73.29
CA SER A 98 55.41 -23.01 -74.14
C SER A 98 56.71 -22.45 -73.48
N ASN A 99 57.92 -22.93 -73.81
CA ASN A 99 58.30 -23.98 -74.76
C ASN A 99 59.60 -24.75 -74.39
N THR A 100 59.71 -26.00 -74.86
CA THR A 100 60.94 -26.86 -74.96
C THR A 100 61.66 -27.34 -73.65
N PRO A 101 62.46 -28.45 -73.68
CA PRO A 101 62.68 -29.34 -72.51
C PRO A 101 64.16 -29.71 -72.14
N VAL A 102 64.39 -30.45 -71.02
CA VAL A 102 65.28 -31.67 -70.87
C VAL A 102 65.56 -32.12 -69.40
N LYS A 103 65.00 -33.28 -68.99
CA LYS A 103 65.63 -34.47 -68.31
C LYS A 103 66.24 -34.49 -66.85
N ILE A 104 65.47 -35.03 -65.87
CA ILE A 104 65.83 -36.14 -64.88
C ILE A 104 66.84 -35.84 -63.70
N GLU A 105 66.93 -36.45 -62.48
CA GLU A 105 66.39 -37.67 -61.77
C GLU A 105 66.36 -37.56 -60.18
N ARG A 106 65.94 -38.65 -59.46
CA ARG A 106 66.26 -39.25 -58.09
C ARG A 106 66.71 -38.36 -56.86
N ILE A 107 66.52 -38.65 -55.55
CA ILE A 107 65.81 -39.61 -54.62
C ILE A 107 66.24 -39.21 -53.13
N ASP A 108 65.90 -39.71 -51.91
CA ASP A 108 65.06 -40.76 -51.24
C ASP A 108 64.88 -40.40 -49.70
N SER A 109 64.02 -41.12 -48.94
CA SER A 109 64.07 -41.46 -47.47
C SER A 109 63.99 -40.37 -46.36
N ARG A 110 63.46 -40.58 -45.12
CA ARG A 110 62.81 -41.69 -44.34
C ARG A 110 61.96 -41.05 -43.17
N GLU A 111 60.73 -41.46 -42.81
CA GLU A 111 60.28 -42.54 -41.86
C GLU A 111 60.66 -42.37 -40.35
N THR A 112 59.81 -42.60 -39.31
CA THR A 112 58.32 -42.66 -39.14
C THR A 112 57.88 -42.57 -37.64
N LEU A 113 56.55 -42.63 -37.39
CA LEU A 113 55.66 -42.68 -36.18
C LEU A 113 56.09 -43.60 -34.97
N THR A 114 55.43 -43.76 -33.78
CA THR A 114 54.01 -43.57 -33.31
C THR A 114 53.83 -43.60 -31.75
N SER A 115 52.75 -42.97 -31.22
CA SER A 115 51.78 -43.34 -30.12
C SER A 115 52.09 -43.75 -28.64
N GLU A 116 51.35 -43.10 -27.72
CA GLU A 116 50.49 -43.62 -26.59
C GLU A 116 50.88 -43.81 -25.07
N SER A 117 49.98 -43.28 -24.21
CA SER A 117 49.30 -43.86 -23.00
C SER A 117 49.94 -44.07 -21.58
N GLN A 118 49.63 -43.11 -20.67
CA GLN A 118 49.24 -43.23 -19.23
C GLN A 118 50.23 -43.72 -18.12
N THR A 119 49.77 -43.77 -16.84
CA THR A 119 50.51 -43.29 -15.64
C THR A 119 50.27 -44.08 -14.33
N GLN A 120 51.24 -44.16 -13.38
CA GLN A 120 50.98 -44.48 -11.96
C GLN A 120 52.07 -44.10 -10.91
N GLN A 121 51.62 -43.83 -9.67
CA GLN A 121 52.27 -43.92 -8.31
C GLN A 121 53.49 -43.05 -7.88
N VAL A 122 53.47 -42.60 -6.60
CA VAL A 122 54.39 -42.90 -5.44
C VAL A 122 54.19 -41.85 -4.30
N ARG A 123 54.78 -42.02 -3.09
CA ARG A 123 54.33 -41.41 -1.80
C ARG A 123 55.49 -41.11 -0.79
N GLN A 124 55.26 -40.19 0.15
CA GLN A 124 55.86 -40.00 1.52
C GLN A 124 57.24 -39.27 1.78
N ILE A 125 57.14 -38.22 2.63
CA ILE A 125 57.94 -37.91 3.88
C ILE A 125 59.33 -37.18 3.81
N GLN A 126 59.32 -35.90 4.27
CA GLN A 126 60.25 -35.16 5.20
C GLN A 126 61.80 -35.13 5.02
N PRO A 127 62.54 -34.19 5.67
CA PRO A 127 62.20 -32.86 6.23
C PRO A 127 63.23 -31.72 5.96
N THR A 128 62.91 -30.51 6.46
CA THR A 128 63.82 -29.37 6.81
C THR A 128 64.29 -28.41 5.70
N ASP A 129 64.24 -27.12 6.03
CA ASP A 129 64.94 -25.95 5.46
C ASP A 129 65.41 -26.01 4.00
N VAL A 130 64.52 -25.64 3.07
CA VAL A 130 64.90 -25.32 1.68
C VAL A 130 64.26 -24.01 1.23
N THR A 131 65.10 -23.03 0.90
CA THR A 131 64.73 -21.84 0.13
C THR A 131 64.34 -22.26 -1.29
N SER A 132 63.07 -22.59 -1.52
CA SER A 132 62.57 -23.09 -2.80
C SER A 132 61.92 -22.00 -3.65
N THR A 133 62.75 -21.15 -4.24
CA THR A 133 62.36 -20.34 -5.41
C THR A 133 61.98 -21.29 -6.55
N LEU A 134 60.68 -21.47 -6.82
CA LEU A 134 60.19 -22.25 -7.96
C LEU A 134 59.23 -21.41 -8.81
N LEU A 135 59.47 -21.42 -10.12
CA LEU A 135 58.68 -20.67 -11.07
C LEU A 135 57.32 -21.35 -11.28
N VAL A 136 56.26 -20.55 -11.22
CA VAL A 136 54.94 -20.88 -11.78
C VAL A 136 54.83 -20.19 -13.15
N PRO A 137 54.20 -20.78 -14.18
CA PRO A 137 54.33 -20.31 -15.56
C PRO A 137 53.77 -18.89 -15.79
N PRO A 138 54.22 -18.19 -16.85
CA PRO A 138 53.60 -16.94 -17.29
C PRO A 138 52.19 -17.22 -17.83
N THR A 139 51.19 -17.28 -16.94
CA THR A 139 49.78 -17.28 -17.33
C THR A 139 49.49 -15.95 -18.00
N THR A 140 49.26 -16.00 -19.32
CA THR A 140 48.95 -14.81 -20.11
C THR A 140 47.64 -14.21 -19.60
N LEU A 141 47.73 -13.02 -19.00
CA LEU A 141 46.59 -12.16 -18.72
C LEU A 141 46.02 -11.63 -20.06
N ASN A 142 45.32 -12.51 -20.77
CA ASN A 142 44.34 -12.10 -21.75
C ASN A 142 43.31 -11.22 -21.02
N PRO A 143 43.19 -9.93 -21.35
CA PRO A 143 42.12 -9.10 -20.78
C PRO A 143 40.76 -9.71 -21.18
N PRO A 144 39.67 -9.46 -20.44
CA PRO A 144 38.39 -10.12 -20.65
C PRO A 144 37.72 -9.69 -21.97
N THR A 145 38.13 -10.30 -23.08
CA THR A 145 37.58 -10.08 -24.42
C THR A 145 36.19 -10.71 -24.62
N GLN A 146 35.76 -11.54 -23.66
CA GLN A 146 34.47 -12.27 -23.65
C GLN A 146 33.20 -11.40 -23.51
N TRP A 147 33.30 -10.06 -23.56
CA TRP A 147 32.12 -9.18 -23.71
C TRP A 147 32.10 -8.41 -25.04
N LEU A 148 33.23 -8.31 -25.75
CA LEU A 148 33.33 -7.54 -27.01
C LEU A 148 32.44 -8.14 -28.11
N TRP A 149 32.31 -9.46 -28.17
CA TRP A 149 31.38 -10.15 -29.09
C TRP A 149 29.89 -9.83 -28.86
N LEU A 150 29.51 -9.39 -27.65
CA LEU A 150 28.14 -8.94 -27.33
C LEU A 150 27.94 -7.44 -27.60
N ALA A 151 29.03 -6.65 -27.68
CA ALA A 151 28.94 -5.21 -27.85
C ALA A 151 28.19 -4.77 -29.13
N PRO A 152 28.36 -5.41 -30.32
CA PRO A 152 27.54 -5.10 -31.50
C PRO A 152 26.03 -5.30 -31.28
N TRP A 153 25.62 -6.32 -30.51
CA TRP A 153 24.22 -6.59 -30.21
C TRP A 153 23.63 -5.59 -29.22
N ILE A 154 24.38 -5.25 -28.16
CA ILE A 154 24.04 -4.18 -27.22
C ILE A 154 23.90 -2.85 -27.98
N MET A 155 24.82 -2.56 -28.89
CA MET A 155 24.78 -1.37 -29.75
C MET A 155 23.61 -1.38 -30.73
N ALA A 156 23.21 -2.53 -31.27
CA ALA A 156 22.04 -2.64 -32.15
C ALA A 156 20.73 -2.36 -31.38
N ILE A 157 20.59 -2.90 -30.16
CA ILE A 157 19.43 -2.64 -29.29
C ILE A 157 19.37 -1.16 -28.89
N TYR A 158 20.50 -0.57 -28.47
CA TYR A 158 20.59 0.86 -28.18
C TYR A 158 20.24 1.71 -29.42
N ALA A 159 20.78 1.38 -30.59
CA ALA A 159 20.51 2.11 -31.83
C ALA A 159 19.03 2.01 -32.24
N ALA A 160 18.38 0.87 -32.01
CA ALA A 160 16.93 0.72 -32.22
C ALA A 160 16.12 1.59 -31.22
N GLY A 161 16.53 1.66 -29.95
CA GLY A 161 15.92 2.54 -28.95
C GLY A 161 16.05 4.02 -29.31
N VAL A 162 17.24 4.47 -29.68
CA VAL A 162 17.50 5.83 -30.17
C VAL A 162 16.72 6.12 -31.45
N ALA A 163 16.69 5.19 -32.41
CA ALA A 163 15.92 5.34 -33.64
C ALA A 163 14.41 5.46 -33.34
N LEU A 164 13.87 4.67 -32.43
CA LEU A 164 12.46 4.76 -32.01
C LEU A 164 12.16 6.09 -31.32
N MET A 165 13.03 6.57 -30.41
CA MET A 165 12.89 7.87 -29.76
C MET A 165 13.00 9.04 -30.74
N LEU A 166 13.97 9.01 -31.66
CA LEU A 166 14.11 10.02 -32.72
C LEU A 166 12.95 9.98 -33.72
N THR A 167 12.47 8.80 -34.10
CA THR A 167 11.27 8.65 -34.93
C THR A 167 10.02 9.17 -34.19
N ARG A 168 9.88 8.93 -32.88
CA ARG A 168 8.81 9.54 -32.06
C ARG A 168 8.93 11.06 -32.02
N LEU A 169 10.14 11.61 -31.88
CA LEU A 169 10.39 13.05 -31.90
C LEU A 169 10.11 13.68 -33.28
N ILE A 170 10.49 13.01 -34.36
CA ILE A 170 10.19 13.40 -35.75
C ILE A 170 8.68 13.34 -35.99
N ILE A 171 7.99 12.26 -35.59
CA ILE A 171 6.52 12.15 -35.70
C ILE A 171 5.83 13.22 -34.84
N ALA A 172 6.28 13.48 -33.62
CA ALA A 172 5.72 14.52 -32.76
C ALA A 172 5.93 15.92 -33.35
N SER A 173 7.11 16.19 -33.95
CA SER A 173 7.42 17.44 -34.64
C SER A 173 6.59 17.60 -35.92
N ILE A 174 6.40 16.53 -36.70
CA ILE A 174 5.52 16.50 -37.87
C ILE A 174 4.06 16.71 -37.46
N ARG A 175 3.60 16.10 -36.35
CA ARG A 175 2.24 16.31 -35.81
C ARG A 175 2.05 17.76 -35.34
N ALA A 176 3.00 18.33 -34.62
CA ALA A 176 2.97 19.73 -34.18
C ALA A 176 2.99 20.71 -35.37
N ASN A 177 3.82 20.47 -36.38
CA ASN A 177 3.85 21.29 -37.59
C ASN A 177 2.59 21.10 -38.46
N ARG A 178 2.00 19.89 -38.48
CA ARG A 178 0.71 19.63 -39.14
C ARG A 178 -0.45 20.36 -38.46
N LEU A 179 -0.50 20.34 -37.12
CA LEU A 179 -1.42 21.16 -36.33
C LEU A 179 -1.27 22.64 -36.68
N GLY A 180 -0.04 23.12 -36.84
CA GLY A 180 0.24 24.47 -37.36
C GLY A 180 -0.32 24.74 -38.76
N SER A 181 -0.11 23.82 -39.71
CA SER A 181 -0.65 23.94 -41.08
C SER A 181 -2.18 23.79 -41.17
N GLN A 182 -2.84 23.34 -40.10
CA GLN A 182 -4.29 23.23 -39.98
C GLN A 182 -4.89 24.34 -39.10
N ALA A 183 -4.07 25.21 -38.52
CA ALA A 183 -4.51 26.35 -37.73
C ALA A 183 -4.91 27.52 -38.65
N VAL A 184 -5.96 28.25 -38.28
CA VAL A 184 -6.41 29.43 -39.02
C VAL A 184 -5.58 30.63 -38.58
N LEU A 185 -4.78 31.18 -39.49
CA LEU A 185 -3.94 32.35 -39.24
C LEU A 185 -4.79 33.57 -38.84
N ILE A 186 -4.37 34.27 -37.79
CA ILE A 186 -4.94 35.55 -37.37
C ILE A 186 -3.95 36.64 -37.82
N SER A 187 -4.25 37.28 -38.95
CA SER A 187 -3.37 38.28 -39.59
C SER A 187 -3.55 39.70 -39.05
N GLU A 188 -4.75 39.99 -38.52
CA GLU A 188 -5.22 41.35 -38.16
C GLU A 188 -6.09 41.30 -36.90
N GLY A 189 -6.32 42.47 -36.28
CA GLY A 189 -7.13 42.64 -35.07
C GLY A 189 -6.32 42.85 -33.79
N PRO A 190 -6.97 43.19 -32.66
CA PRO A 190 -6.30 43.69 -31.44
C PRO A 190 -5.21 42.77 -30.90
N LEU A 191 -5.43 41.45 -30.91
CA LEU A 191 -4.47 40.47 -30.41
C LEU A 191 -3.17 40.39 -31.24
N VAL A 192 -3.25 40.71 -32.53
CA VAL A 192 -2.05 40.78 -33.39
C VAL A 192 -1.29 42.07 -33.11
N GLU A 193 -1.99 43.17 -32.82
CA GLU A 193 -1.36 44.45 -32.50
C GLU A 193 -0.75 44.47 -31.08
N ALA A 194 -1.39 43.82 -30.11
CA ALA A 194 -0.79 43.54 -28.81
C ALA A 194 0.46 42.66 -28.96
N LEU A 195 0.41 41.59 -29.76
CA LEU A 195 1.56 40.73 -30.02
C LEU A 195 2.73 41.49 -30.71
N ARG A 196 2.43 42.40 -31.65
CA ARG A 196 3.42 43.31 -32.26
C ARG A 196 4.01 44.26 -31.23
N SER A 197 3.17 44.88 -30.41
CA SER A 197 3.57 45.83 -29.36
C SER A 197 4.51 45.17 -28.33
N LEU A 198 4.15 43.98 -27.83
CA LEU A 198 4.99 43.18 -26.92
C LEU A 198 6.32 42.76 -27.58
N ALA A 199 6.27 42.31 -28.84
CA ALA A 199 7.49 41.93 -29.58
C ALA A 199 8.41 43.14 -29.85
N GLN A 200 7.85 44.32 -30.09
CA GLN A 200 8.60 45.58 -30.25
C GLN A 200 9.18 46.05 -28.91
N GLN A 201 8.40 46.02 -27.82
CA GLN A 201 8.87 46.34 -26.47
C GLN A 201 10.04 45.42 -26.05
N TRP A 202 9.99 44.15 -26.44
CA TRP A 202 11.05 43.18 -26.20
C TRP A 202 12.12 43.12 -27.31
N SER A 203 12.14 44.09 -28.24
CA SER A 203 13.14 44.23 -29.32
C SER A 203 13.38 42.95 -30.13
N MET A 204 12.32 42.20 -30.41
CA MET A 204 12.40 40.89 -31.05
C MET A 204 12.61 40.99 -32.56
N LYS A 205 13.68 40.36 -33.07
CA LYS A 205 14.02 40.33 -34.51
C LYS A 205 13.04 39.51 -35.37
N VAL A 206 12.20 38.69 -34.74
CA VAL A 206 11.18 37.86 -35.40
C VAL A 206 9.92 37.91 -34.54
N VAL A 207 8.86 38.52 -35.05
CA VAL A 207 7.52 38.44 -34.46
C VAL A 207 6.94 37.07 -34.84
N PRO A 208 6.45 36.25 -33.88
CA PRO A 208 5.81 34.99 -34.20
C PRO A 208 4.46 35.22 -34.90
N ALA A 209 4.05 34.28 -35.75
CA ALA A 209 2.70 34.29 -36.31
C ALA A 209 1.67 33.91 -35.22
N LEU A 210 0.45 34.46 -35.28
CA LEU A 210 -0.65 34.09 -34.40
C LEU A 210 -1.68 33.26 -35.16
N ALA A 211 -2.12 32.13 -34.62
CA ALA A 211 -3.14 31.31 -35.28
C ALA A 211 -4.12 30.65 -34.28
N ARG A 212 -5.39 30.54 -34.68
CA ARG A 212 -6.43 29.82 -33.95
C ARG A 212 -6.39 28.34 -34.30
N ALA A 213 -6.29 27.47 -33.30
CA ALA A 213 -6.35 26.03 -33.49
C ALA A 213 -7.44 25.41 -32.60
N GLU A 214 -8.36 24.67 -33.22
CA GLU A 214 -9.47 24.01 -32.51
C GLU A 214 -9.06 22.68 -31.87
N GLN A 215 -7.94 22.11 -32.32
CA GLN A 215 -7.41 20.82 -31.87
C GLN A 215 -6.49 20.93 -30.63
N ILE A 216 -6.38 22.12 -30.01
CA ILE A 216 -5.57 22.35 -28.81
C ILE A 216 -6.41 22.89 -27.66
N VAL A 217 -5.98 22.55 -26.44
CA VAL A 217 -6.74 22.76 -25.20
C VAL A 217 -6.09 23.81 -24.28
N VAL A 218 -4.82 24.15 -24.54
CA VAL A 218 -4.07 25.25 -23.92
C VAL A 218 -3.27 25.97 -25.01
N PRO A 219 -2.93 27.26 -24.84
CA PRO A 219 -1.98 27.97 -25.70
C PRO A 219 -0.66 27.23 -25.85
N LYS A 220 -0.02 27.37 -27.01
CA LYS A 220 1.32 26.83 -27.25
C LYS A 220 2.04 27.43 -28.45
N VAL A 221 3.31 27.81 -28.29
CA VAL A 221 4.26 27.97 -29.40
C VAL A 221 4.52 26.64 -30.12
N ILE A 222 4.55 26.69 -31.45
CA ILE A 222 5.11 25.65 -32.33
C ILE A 222 6.09 26.27 -33.34
N GLY A 223 6.84 25.42 -34.06
CA GLY A 223 7.75 25.86 -35.13
C GLY A 223 9.10 26.35 -34.61
N ILE A 224 10.17 25.85 -35.23
CA ILE A 224 11.57 26.09 -34.78
C ILE A 224 12.22 27.27 -35.53
N ILE A 225 11.97 27.36 -36.85
CA ILE A 225 12.53 28.40 -37.75
C ILE A 225 11.55 29.56 -37.95
N ARG A 226 10.25 29.25 -37.98
CA ARG A 226 9.14 30.22 -38.01
C ARG A 226 8.23 29.89 -36.82
N PRO A 227 8.36 30.59 -35.68
CA PRO A 227 7.52 30.34 -34.52
C PRO A 227 6.10 30.83 -34.77
N THR A 228 5.12 30.01 -34.40
CA THR A 228 3.69 30.35 -34.44
C THR A 228 3.10 30.09 -33.05
N ILE A 229 2.48 31.11 -32.46
CA ILE A 229 1.67 30.96 -31.24
C ILE A 229 0.30 30.42 -31.68
N LEU A 230 -0.05 29.22 -31.20
CA LEU A 230 -1.39 28.68 -31.35
C LEU A 230 -2.24 29.02 -30.13
N LEU A 231 -3.42 29.60 -30.37
CA LEU A 231 -4.44 29.84 -29.35
C LEU A 231 -5.63 28.88 -29.55
N PRO A 232 -6.09 28.18 -28.48
CA PRO A 232 -7.39 27.53 -28.46
C PRO A 232 -8.52 28.50 -28.81
N ALA A 233 -9.52 28.03 -29.56
CA ALA A 233 -10.75 28.80 -29.77
C ALA A 233 -11.45 29.18 -28.44
N SER A 234 -11.26 28.38 -27.39
CA SER A 234 -11.80 28.59 -26.04
C SER A 234 -11.06 29.62 -25.19
N THR A 235 -9.78 29.92 -25.46
CA THR A 235 -9.08 31.03 -24.77
C THR A 235 -9.36 32.37 -25.43
N ILE A 236 -9.59 32.38 -26.76
CA ILE A 236 -10.00 33.61 -27.48
C ILE A 236 -11.41 34.06 -27.07
N SER A 237 -12.30 33.14 -26.69
CA SER A 237 -13.68 33.45 -26.28
C SER A 237 -13.94 33.41 -24.76
N GLY A 238 -12.97 32.96 -23.97
CA GLY A 238 -13.14 32.68 -22.53
C GLY A 238 -12.25 33.47 -21.58
N LEU A 239 -11.41 34.38 -22.09
CA LEU A 239 -10.52 35.27 -21.31
C LEU A 239 -10.83 36.74 -21.66
N THR A 240 -10.50 37.69 -20.77
CA THR A 240 -10.52 39.12 -21.13
C THR A 240 -9.36 39.47 -22.05
N THR A 241 -9.38 40.68 -22.64
CA THR A 241 -8.26 41.19 -23.44
C THR A 241 -6.98 41.24 -22.60
N GLU A 242 -7.02 41.75 -21.36
CA GLU A 242 -5.83 41.85 -20.50
C GLU A 242 -5.30 40.45 -20.12
N GLU A 243 -6.19 39.51 -19.79
CA GLU A 243 -5.82 38.12 -19.50
C GLU A 243 -5.17 37.45 -20.72
N LEU A 244 -5.66 37.74 -21.93
CA LEU A 244 -5.12 37.17 -23.16
C LEU A 244 -3.81 37.85 -23.58
N GLU A 245 -3.60 39.13 -23.28
CA GLU A 245 -2.31 39.83 -23.43
C GLU A 245 -1.24 39.28 -22.47
N LEU A 246 -1.57 39.07 -21.20
CA LEU A 246 -0.70 38.42 -20.21
C LEU A 246 -0.28 37.00 -20.63
N ILE A 247 -1.16 36.27 -21.30
CA ILE A 247 -0.89 34.93 -21.85
C ILE A 247 -0.11 34.98 -23.16
N LEU A 248 -0.37 35.96 -24.03
CA LEU A 248 0.48 36.22 -25.20
C LEU A 248 1.90 36.57 -24.77
N ALA A 249 2.10 37.35 -23.71
CA ALA A 249 3.42 37.62 -23.14
C ALA A 249 4.11 36.33 -22.65
N HIS A 250 3.39 35.40 -22.00
CA HIS A 250 3.95 34.11 -21.59
C HIS A 250 4.42 33.25 -22.76
N GLU A 251 3.59 33.08 -23.79
CA GLU A 251 3.97 32.33 -25.01
C GLU A 251 5.09 33.04 -25.79
N LEU A 252 5.07 34.37 -25.87
CA LEU A 252 6.12 35.18 -26.49
C LEU A 252 7.45 35.05 -25.72
N ALA A 253 7.43 34.86 -24.40
CA ALA A 253 8.64 34.67 -23.59
C ALA A 253 9.36 33.36 -23.96
N HIS A 254 8.61 32.29 -24.30
CA HIS A 254 9.19 31.08 -24.88
C HIS A 254 9.86 31.33 -26.24
N VAL A 255 9.28 32.19 -27.09
CA VAL A 255 9.88 32.56 -28.38
C VAL A 255 11.17 33.38 -28.16
N ARG A 256 11.11 34.42 -27.33
CA ARG A 256 12.23 35.32 -26.99
C ARG A 256 13.42 34.57 -26.39
N ARG A 257 13.17 33.60 -25.51
CA ARG A 257 14.20 32.82 -24.82
C ARG A 257 14.70 31.62 -25.63
N TYR A 258 14.24 31.46 -26.88
CA TYR A 258 14.53 30.32 -27.76
C TYR A 258 14.19 28.96 -27.12
N ASP A 259 13.18 28.93 -26.25
CA ASP A 259 12.84 27.74 -25.45
C ASP A 259 12.41 26.55 -26.32
N MET A 260 11.96 26.77 -27.56
CA MET A 260 11.71 25.70 -28.53
C MET A 260 12.99 24.95 -28.93
N TRP A 261 14.13 25.64 -29.01
CA TRP A 261 15.44 25.03 -29.24
C TRP A 261 15.96 24.33 -27.99
N ILE A 262 15.75 24.89 -26.79
CA ILE A 262 16.09 24.21 -25.53
C ILE A 262 15.21 22.97 -25.33
N TYR A 263 13.93 23.04 -25.65
CA TYR A 263 13.03 21.89 -25.65
C TYR A 263 13.47 20.82 -26.66
N LEU A 264 13.87 21.20 -27.88
CA LEU A 264 14.43 20.26 -28.85
C LEU A 264 15.73 19.61 -28.32
N LEU A 265 16.61 20.40 -27.68
CA LEU A 265 17.83 19.91 -27.03
C LEU A 265 17.52 18.94 -25.88
N GLN A 266 16.52 19.23 -25.05
CA GLN A 266 16.02 18.30 -24.02
C GLN A 266 15.53 16.99 -24.64
N ARG A 267 14.68 17.06 -25.67
CA ARG A 267 14.16 15.86 -26.35
C ARG A 267 15.25 15.05 -27.06
N PHE A 268 16.27 15.72 -27.60
CA PHE A 268 17.42 15.09 -28.25
C PHE A 268 18.34 14.42 -27.22
N ALA A 269 18.61 15.08 -26.09
CA ALA A 269 19.33 14.49 -24.96
C ALA A 269 18.58 13.28 -24.38
N GLU A 270 17.28 13.40 -24.16
CA GLU A 270 16.40 12.29 -23.73
C GLU A 270 16.34 11.16 -24.76
N ALA A 271 16.52 11.42 -26.06
CA ALA A 271 16.53 10.38 -27.08
C ALA A 271 17.87 9.60 -27.13
N ILE A 272 19.01 10.29 -26.93
CA ILE A 272 20.34 9.67 -26.91
C ILE A 272 20.60 8.98 -25.56
N LEU A 273 20.32 9.67 -24.46
CA LEU A 273 20.58 9.22 -23.09
C LEU A 273 19.28 8.83 -22.37
N PHE A 274 18.33 8.22 -23.09
CA PHE A 274 17.03 7.76 -22.56
C PHE A 274 17.17 6.88 -21.31
N PHE A 275 18.29 6.19 -21.21
CA PHE A 275 18.65 5.25 -20.16
C PHE A 275 19.26 5.90 -18.89
N ASN A 276 19.40 7.23 -18.83
CA ASN A 276 20.17 7.94 -17.79
C ASN A 276 19.23 8.70 -16.80
N PRO A 277 18.94 8.17 -15.59
CA PRO A 277 17.98 8.80 -14.66
C PRO A 277 18.34 10.23 -14.20
N PRO A 278 19.62 10.56 -13.89
CA PRO A 278 20.05 11.94 -13.63
C PRO A 278 19.70 12.93 -14.75
N LEU A 279 19.78 12.51 -16.02
CA LEU A 279 19.38 13.35 -17.15
C LEU A 279 17.87 13.67 -17.12
N TRP A 280 17.03 12.70 -16.78
CA TRP A 280 15.59 12.91 -16.62
C TRP A 280 15.28 13.86 -15.45
N TYR A 281 16.06 13.84 -14.37
CA TYR A 281 15.97 14.86 -13.30
C TYR A 281 16.33 16.25 -13.83
N LEU A 282 17.48 16.40 -14.52
CA LEU A 282 17.87 17.68 -15.12
C LEU A 282 16.81 18.21 -16.09
N SER A 283 16.30 17.38 -17.00
CA SER A 283 15.28 17.80 -17.97
C SER A 283 13.94 18.19 -17.30
N ARG A 284 13.52 17.52 -16.22
CA ARG A 284 12.35 17.94 -15.43
C ARG A 284 12.61 19.30 -14.77
N ARG A 285 13.77 19.52 -14.15
CA ARG A 285 14.13 20.81 -13.53
C ARG A 285 14.23 21.94 -14.55
N ILE A 286 14.81 21.70 -15.73
CA ILE A 286 14.82 22.65 -16.86
C ILE A 286 13.39 22.99 -17.28
N SER A 287 12.52 21.99 -17.39
CA SER A 287 11.11 22.21 -17.78
C SER A 287 10.37 23.07 -16.77
N VAL A 288 10.49 22.79 -15.47
CA VAL A 288 9.87 23.56 -14.39
C VAL A 288 10.44 24.99 -14.30
N LEU A 289 11.77 25.14 -14.34
CA LEU A 289 12.44 26.45 -14.35
C LEU A 289 12.13 27.27 -15.61
N ARG A 290 11.86 26.62 -16.74
CA ARG A 290 11.42 27.30 -17.98
C ARG A 290 10.08 28.01 -17.77
N GLU A 291 9.07 27.28 -17.27
CA GLU A 291 7.75 27.88 -17.06
C GLU A 291 7.86 29.04 -16.06
N PHE A 292 8.58 28.88 -14.93
CA PHE A 292 8.79 29.95 -13.94
C PHE A 292 9.48 31.19 -14.52
N CYS A 293 10.45 31.05 -15.43
CA CYS A 293 11.05 32.21 -16.10
C CYS A 293 10.05 32.95 -16.99
N CYS A 294 9.18 32.21 -17.70
CA CYS A 294 8.12 32.83 -18.50
C CYS A 294 6.98 33.39 -17.64
N ASP A 295 6.74 32.85 -16.44
CA ASP A 295 5.83 33.41 -15.44
C ASP A 295 6.38 34.74 -14.89
N GLU A 296 7.66 34.75 -14.46
CA GLU A 296 8.34 35.97 -13.99
C GLU A 296 8.44 37.04 -15.09
N MET A 297 8.58 36.66 -16.36
CA MET A 297 8.54 37.60 -17.50
C MET A 297 7.14 38.12 -17.83
N ALA A 298 6.11 37.29 -17.81
CA ALA A 298 4.74 37.74 -18.06
C ALA A 298 4.28 38.77 -17.01
N CYS A 299 4.65 38.57 -15.74
CA CYS A 299 4.40 39.52 -14.64
C CYS A 299 5.26 40.81 -14.70
N GLN A 300 6.17 40.95 -15.67
CA GLN A 300 6.97 42.17 -15.90
C GLN A 300 6.46 42.98 -17.11
N THR A 301 5.45 42.48 -17.82
CA THR A 301 4.74 43.24 -18.85
C THR A 301 3.93 44.36 -18.19
N PRO A 302 4.07 45.63 -18.60
CA PRO A 302 3.17 46.69 -18.14
C PRO A 302 1.75 46.41 -18.64
N SER A 303 0.79 46.34 -17.72
CA SER A 303 -0.64 46.41 -18.06
C SER A 303 -0.93 47.75 -18.74
N THR A 304 -1.93 47.78 -19.61
CA THR A 304 -2.45 49.03 -20.19
C THR A 304 -3.13 49.93 -19.14
N SER A 305 -3.41 49.40 -17.93
CA SER A 305 -3.76 50.24 -16.77
C SER A 305 -2.50 50.82 -16.10
N ALA A 306 -2.38 52.14 -16.10
CA ALA A 306 -1.15 52.84 -15.70
C ALA A 306 -0.92 52.98 -14.18
N SER A 307 -1.44 52.05 -13.37
CA SER A 307 -1.40 52.17 -11.88
C SER A 307 -1.29 50.86 -11.09
N SER A 308 -1.22 49.69 -11.74
CA SER A 308 -1.13 48.39 -11.04
C SER A 308 0.21 48.21 -10.31
N SER A 309 0.16 47.81 -9.05
CA SER A 309 1.35 47.42 -8.29
C SER A 309 1.94 46.09 -8.79
N ALA A 310 3.22 45.85 -8.48
CA ALA A 310 3.91 44.60 -8.80
C ALA A 310 3.38 43.36 -8.04
N PHE A 311 2.37 43.53 -7.18
CA PHE A 311 1.57 42.45 -6.59
C PHE A 311 0.30 42.19 -7.41
N GLU A 312 -0.44 43.23 -7.80
CA GLU A 312 -1.67 43.12 -8.59
C GLU A 312 -1.40 42.45 -9.95
N SER A 313 -0.35 42.83 -10.68
CA SER A 313 0.02 42.18 -11.94
C SER A 313 0.36 40.68 -11.79
N ARG A 314 0.74 40.22 -10.59
CA ARG A 314 0.93 38.78 -10.28
C ARG A 314 -0.39 38.08 -9.98
N VAL A 315 -1.34 38.78 -9.34
CA VAL A 315 -2.71 38.28 -9.10
C VAL A 315 -3.47 38.17 -10.42
N GLU A 316 -3.35 39.16 -11.30
CA GLU A 316 -3.91 39.15 -12.66
C GLU A 316 -3.34 37.97 -13.46
N TYR A 317 -2.01 37.81 -13.50
CA TYR A 317 -1.37 36.70 -14.21
C TYR A 317 -1.74 35.33 -13.62
N ALA A 318 -1.77 35.19 -12.29
CA ALA A 318 -2.21 33.95 -11.64
C ALA A 318 -3.68 33.63 -11.95
N THR A 319 -4.56 34.64 -12.00
CA THR A 319 -5.97 34.51 -12.39
C THR A 319 -6.12 34.05 -13.84
N ALA A 320 -5.40 34.65 -14.79
CA ALA A 320 -5.40 34.24 -16.20
C ALA A 320 -4.91 32.78 -16.37
N LEU A 321 -3.85 32.41 -15.66
CA LEU A 321 -3.28 31.05 -15.65
C LEU A 321 -4.28 30.01 -15.07
N LEU A 322 -5.01 30.36 -14.00
CA LEU A 322 -6.07 29.53 -13.42
C LEU A 322 -7.28 29.42 -14.36
N ARG A 323 -7.71 30.51 -15.01
CA ARG A 323 -8.80 30.47 -16.00
C ARG A 323 -8.45 29.59 -17.19
N ILE A 324 -7.20 29.60 -17.67
CA ILE A 324 -6.75 28.64 -18.69
C ILE A 324 -6.83 27.21 -18.18
N ALA A 325 -6.45 26.94 -16.93
CA ALA A 325 -6.58 25.61 -16.33
C ALA A 325 -8.04 25.12 -16.33
N GLU A 326 -8.98 26.01 -16.00
CA GLU A 326 -10.40 25.72 -16.04
C GLU A 326 -10.93 25.53 -17.46
N LEU A 327 -10.62 26.41 -18.40
CA LEU A 327 -11.01 26.29 -19.81
C LEU A 327 -10.43 25.00 -20.42
N ALA A 328 -9.21 24.62 -20.06
CA ALA A 328 -8.58 23.37 -20.46
C ALA A 328 -9.34 22.15 -19.89
N LYS A 329 -9.65 22.16 -18.59
CA LYS A 329 -10.44 21.10 -17.92
C LYS A 329 -11.85 20.97 -18.50
N ARG A 330 -12.50 22.09 -18.83
CA ARG A 330 -13.85 22.15 -19.42
C ARG A 330 -13.92 21.58 -20.85
N ASN A 331 -12.84 21.69 -21.63
CA ASN A 331 -12.81 21.24 -23.04
C ASN A 331 -12.16 19.84 -23.28
N SER A 332 -11.66 19.17 -22.24
CA SER A 332 -10.93 17.89 -22.37
C SER A 332 -11.85 16.66 -22.51
N THR A 333 -12.73 16.64 -23.51
CA THR A 333 -13.68 15.52 -23.73
C THR A 333 -13.17 14.44 -24.69
N THR A 334 -12.24 14.75 -25.58
CA THR A 334 -11.93 13.96 -26.79
C THR A 334 -10.50 13.39 -26.75
N THR A 335 -10.37 12.07 -27.01
CA THR A 335 -9.13 11.28 -27.27
C THR A 335 -7.86 11.54 -26.44
N PRO A 336 -7.38 10.58 -25.62
CA PRO A 336 -6.06 10.68 -24.99
C PRO A 336 -4.94 10.37 -26.01
N ASP A 337 -4.35 11.39 -26.62
CA ASP A 337 -3.19 11.20 -27.50
C ASP A 337 -1.90 10.99 -26.70
N LEU A 338 -1.39 9.75 -26.71
CA LEU A 338 -0.11 9.33 -26.10
C LEU A 338 1.12 10.08 -26.66
N SER A 339 0.96 10.91 -27.70
CA SER A 339 1.98 11.88 -28.12
C SER A 339 2.26 12.94 -27.04
N SER A 340 1.23 13.37 -26.31
CA SER A 340 1.31 14.49 -25.36
C SER A 340 1.95 14.10 -24.02
N LEU A 341 1.61 12.91 -23.51
CA LEU A 341 2.00 12.44 -22.17
C LEU A 341 3.51 12.20 -21.97
N ALA A 342 4.30 12.09 -23.04
CA ALA A 342 5.76 12.07 -22.95
C ALA A 342 6.39 13.46 -23.13
N ALA A 343 5.66 14.43 -23.71
CA ALA A 343 6.19 15.71 -24.21
C ALA A 343 6.02 16.89 -23.24
N SER A 344 5.02 16.85 -22.37
CA SER A 344 4.78 17.89 -21.35
C SER A 344 4.43 17.25 -20.01
N GLY A 345 5.27 17.45 -18.99
CA GLY A 345 5.19 16.79 -17.68
C GLY A 345 4.05 17.24 -16.75
N LYS A 346 2.98 17.84 -17.30
CA LYS A 346 1.96 18.63 -16.57
C LYS A 346 1.11 17.80 -15.61
N SER A 347 1.71 17.47 -14.48
CA SER A 347 1.05 17.04 -13.24
C SER A 347 0.32 18.23 -12.59
N PRO A 348 -0.81 18.02 -11.88
CA PRO A 348 -1.46 19.07 -11.08
C PRO A 348 -0.50 19.78 -10.09
N SER A 349 0.58 19.11 -9.67
CA SER A 349 1.62 19.70 -8.82
C SER A 349 2.35 20.89 -9.45
N GLU A 350 2.60 20.88 -10.77
CA GLU A 350 3.36 21.94 -11.46
C GLU A 350 2.60 23.28 -11.45
N MET A 351 1.27 23.25 -11.61
CA MET A 351 0.45 24.46 -11.58
C MET A 351 0.42 25.10 -10.20
N ARG A 352 0.26 24.29 -9.14
CA ARG A 352 0.34 24.78 -7.76
C ARG A 352 1.71 25.40 -7.47
N GLN A 353 2.79 24.80 -7.97
CA GLN A 353 4.14 25.34 -7.83
C GLN A 353 4.31 26.69 -8.53
N ARG A 354 3.76 26.88 -9.74
CA ARG A 354 3.80 28.17 -10.47
C ARG A 354 3.10 29.28 -9.69
N VAL A 355 1.84 29.05 -9.28
CA VAL A 355 1.07 30.04 -8.50
C VAL A 355 1.74 30.35 -7.15
N ALA A 356 2.18 29.33 -6.41
CA ALA A 356 2.87 29.54 -5.12
C ALA A 356 4.18 30.32 -5.27
N ARG A 357 4.94 30.07 -6.36
CA ARG A 357 6.20 30.76 -6.65
C ARG A 357 5.99 32.25 -6.96
N LEU A 358 4.89 32.62 -7.64
CA LEU A 358 4.55 34.03 -7.91
C LEU A 358 4.41 34.86 -6.62
N PHE A 359 3.80 34.27 -5.59
CA PHE A 359 3.60 34.90 -4.27
C PHE A 359 4.76 34.66 -3.28
N GLY A 360 5.90 34.17 -3.77
CA GLY A 360 7.15 34.14 -3.01
C GLY A 360 7.44 32.86 -2.23
N GLU A 361 6.65 31.78 -2.38
CA GLU A 361 7.04 30.50 -1.79
C GLU A 361 8.43 30.06 -2.31
N PRO A 362 9.32 29.57 -1.42
CA PRO A 362 10.62 29.02 -1.82
C PRO A 362 10.44 27.65 -2.49
N LEU A 363 11.38 27.30 -3.38
CA LEU A 363 11.43 26.01 -4.08
C LEU A 363 11.74 24.82 -3.14
N ARG A 364 10.81 24.51 -2.23
CA ARG A 364 10.85 23.36 -1.31
C ARG A 364 10.33 22.11 -2.00
N GLU A 365 11.08 21.64 -2.99
CA GLU A 365 11.05 20.22 -3.37
C GLU A 365 12.10 19.48 -2.52
N PRO A 366 11.72 18.84 -1.39
CA PRO A 366 12.55 17.79 -0.86
C PRO A 366 12.50 16.64 -1.87
N LEU A 367 13.60 16.44 -2.59
CA LEU A 367 14.02 15.10 -2.96
C LEU A 367 13.99 14.28 -1.67
N ARG A 368 12.94 13.47 -1.46
CA ARG A 368 12.77 12.56 -0.30
C ARG A 368 13.69 11.35 -0.43
N VAL A 369 14.94 11.61 -0.81
CA VAL A 369 16.06 10.70 -0.74
C VAL A 369 16.52 10.75 0.72
N SER A 370 16.53 9.60 1.39
CA SER A 370 17.06 9.47 2.75
C SER A 370 18.52 9.95 2.82
N ARG A 371 19.03 10.23 4.03
CA ARG A 371 20.48 10.47 4.22
C ARG A 371 21.30 9.33 3.59
N THR A 372 20.86 8.07 3.77
CA THR A 372 21.46 6.89 3.13
C THR A 372 21.39 6.90 1.61
N GLY A 373 20.31 7.41 1.00
CA GLY A 373 20.20 7.52 -0.45
C GLY A 373 21.05 8.64 -1.06
N VAL A 374 21.27 9.75 -0.34
CA VAL A 374 22.21 10.81 -0.77
C VAL A 374 23.65 10.31 -0.66
N LEU A 375 23.96 9.57 0.40
CA LEU A 375 25.24 8.89 0.57
C LEU A 375 25.45 7.78 -0.47
N ALA A 376 24.41 7.04 -0.86
CA ALA A 376 24.48 6.08 -1.96
C ALA A 376 24.67 6.76 -3.33
N LEU A 377 24.07 7.93 -3.57
CA LEU A 377 24.29 8.71 -4.78
C LEU A 377 25.72 9.27 -4.84
N LEU A 378 26.23 9.78 -3.71
CA LEU A 378 27.61 10.21 -3.55
C LEU A 378 28.59 9.05 -3.77
N ALA A 379 28.32 7.90 -3.14
CA ALA A 379 29.09 6.67 -3.34
C ALA A 379 29.06 6.22 -4.81
N LEU A 380 27.93 6.33 -5.52
CA LEU A 380 27.90 6.11 -6.98
C LEU A 380 28.80 7.10 -7.73
N THR A 381 28.73 8.40 -7.43
CA THR A 381 29.55 9.43 -8.10
C THR A 381 31.04 9.36 -7.77
N LEU A 382 31.43 8.69 -6.66
CA LEU A 382 32.82 8.45 -6.27
C LEU A 382 33.32 7.08 -6.76
N ALA A 383 32.51 6.03 -6.66
CA ALA A 383 32.85 4.69 -7.10
C ALA A 383 32.88 4.57 -8.63
N LEU A 384 32.09 5.33 -9.40
CA LEU A 384 32.08 5.20 -10.86
C LEU A 384 33.26 5.86 -11.62
N PRO A 385 33.92 6.93 -11.17
CA PRO A 385 35.26 7.27 -11.68
C PRO A 385 36.30 6.24 -11.22
N LEU A 386 36.15 5.62 -10.04
CA LEU A 386 36.96 4.46 -9.63
C LEU A 386 36.75 3.25 -10.56
N VAL A 387 35.53 2.93 -10.97
CA VAL A 387 35.20 1.91 -12.01
C VAL A 387 35.57 2.36 -13.43
N SER A 388 35.86 3.65 -13.62
CA SER A 388 36.47 4.16 -14.86
C SER A 388 38.00 4.00 -14.87
N LEU A 389 38.63 3.84 -13.70
CA LEU A 389 39.98 3.27 -13.55
C LEU A 389 39.96 1.73 -13.47
N VAL A 390 38.84 1.13 -13.02
CA VAL A 390 38.68 -0.30 -12.74
C VAL A 390 37.42 -0.86 -13.42
N SER A 391 37.54 -1.03 -14.74
CA SER A 391 36.77 -1.97 -15.57
C SER A 391 35.23 -1.97 -15.54
N THR A 392 34.65 -1.50 -16.64
CA THR A 392 33.66 -2.24 -17.46
C THR A 392 32.55 -3.06 -16.74
N SER A 393 31.40 -2.48 -16.37
CA SER A 393 30.19 -3.29 -16.04
C SER A 393 28.82 -2.63 -16.23
N THR A 394 28.16 -3.00 -17.34
CA THR A 394 26.71 -3.26 -17.54
C THR A 394 25.59 -2.38 -16.92
N ALA A 395 25.12 -1.41 -17.72
CA ALA A 395 23.75 -1.26 -18.26
C ALA A 395 22.43 -1.19 -17.41
N GLN A 396 21.81 0.01 -17.46
CA GLN A 396 20.45 0.36 -17.94
C GLN A 396 19.11 -0.28 -17.41
N THR A 397 18.34 0.51 -16.63
CA THR A 397 17.01 1.15 -16.92
C THR A 397 16.00 0.63 -18.00
N VAL A 398 14.67 0.94 -18.04
CA VAL A 398 13.62 1.41 -17.08
C VAL A 398 12.21 1.56 -17.76
N THR A 399 11.06 1.51 -17.04
CA THR A 399 9.66 1.99 -17.40
C THR A 399 8.87 1.37 -18.59
N LYS A 400 7.53 1.55 -18.82
CA LYS A 400 6.27 1.84 -18.06
C LYS A 400 5.05 2.07 -19.03
N LYS A 401 3.79 1.76 -18.62
CA LYS A 401 2.47 2.31 -19.12
C LYS A 401 1.96 1.86 -20.54
N GLU A 402 0.69 2.00 -21.00
CA GLU A 402 -0.54 2.73 -20.54
C GLU A 402 -1.92 2.12 -21.04
N GLU A 403 -3.03 2.79 -20.69
CA GLU A 403 -4.52 2.66 -20.91
C GLU A 403 -5.01 2.79 -22.43
N PRO A 404 -6.31 3.02 -22.88
CA PRO A 404 -7.52 3.64 -22.23
C PRO A 404 -8.99 3.22 -22.65
N ALA A 405 -10.06 3.89 -22.12
CA ALA A 405 -11.19 4.43 -22.98
C ALA A 405 -12.72 4.00 -22.85
N LYS A 406 -13.60 4.72 -22.10
CA LYS A 406 -14.99 5.29 -22.37
C LYS A 406 -16.20 4.43 -22.93
N LYS A 407 -17.56 4.72 -22.90
CA LYS A 407 -18.47 5.83 -22.39
C LYS A 407 -20.05 5.60 -22.31
N THR A 408 -20.75 6.19 -21.31
CA THR A 408 -22.18 6.73 -21.23
C THR A 408 -23.43 5.77 -21.32
N VAL A 409 -24.75 6.10 -21.15
CA VAL A 409 -25.60 7.35 -21.19
C VAL A 409 -26.95 7.30 -20.35
N THR A 410 -27.80 8.35 -20.39
CA THR A 410 -28.89 8.88 -19.46
C THR A 410 -30.36 8.29 -19.44
N GLN A 411 -31.32 8.96 -18.76
CA GLN A 411 -32.78 8.68 -18.58
C GLN A 411 -33.56 9.99 -18.22
N LYS A 412 -34.91 10.11 -18.37
CA LYS A 412 -35.76 11.15 -17.70
C LYS A 412 -37.28 10.82 -17.65
N THR A 413 -38.05 11.53 -16.80
CA THR A 413 -39.51 11.35 -16.50
C THR A 413 -40.10 12.67 -15.91
N PRO A 414 -41.43 12.93 -15.94
CA PRO A 414 -42.24 13.05 -14.69
C PRO A 414 -43.75 12.58 -14.83
N PRO A 415 -44.82 13.10 -14.13
CA PRO A 415 -45.67 12.28 -13.24
C PRO A 415 -47.22 12.48 -13.43
N PRO A 416 -48.13 12.32 -12.43
CA PRO A 416 -48.56 11.13 -11.67
C PRO A 416 -50.12 10.91 -11.69
N THR A 417 -50.63 10.09 -10.74
CA THR A 417 -51.97 10.11 -10.08
C THR A 417 -52.96 8.98 -10.42
N ASN A 418 -53.57 8.42 -9.36
CA ASN A 418 -54.76 7.56 -9.24
C ASN A 418 -54.99 6.38 -10.23
N ASN A 419 -54.97 5.15 -9.69
CA ASN A 419 -56.24 4.43 -9.46
C ASN A 419 -56.13 3.23 -8.51
N THR A 420 -57.23 2.90 -7.82
CA THR A 420 -57.39 1.68 -7.00
C THR A 420 -57.97 0.53 -7.82
N SER A 421 -57.28 -0.61 -7.91
CA SER A 421 -57.94 -1.90 -8.16
C SER A 421 -57.09 -3.08 -7.69
N LYS A 422 -57.73 -4.23 -7.46
CA LYS A 422 -57.12 -5.45 -6.95
C LYS A 422 -56.27 -6.15 -8.01
N ALA A 423 -55.02 -6.43 -7.69
CA ALA A 423 -54.37 -7.67 -8.12
C ALA A 423 -54.23 -8.57 -6.88
N LYS A 424 -54.54 -9.87 -7.00
CA LYS A 424 -54.06 -10.84 -6.02
C LYS A 424 -52.56 -11.00 -6.26
N GLU A 425 -51.72 -10.54 -5.34
CA GLU A 425 -50.30 -10.85 -5.39
C GLU A 425 -50.09 -12.36 -5.22
N ASP A 426 -49.22 -12.93 -6.05
CA ASP A 426 -48.66 -14.27 -5.82
C ASP A 426 -48.00 -14.29 -4.45
N SER A 427 -48.68 -14.91 -3.49
CA SER A 427 -48.29 -15.00 -2.09
C SER A 427 -48.12 -16.46 -1.71
N ARG A 428 -47.20 -16.72 -0.78
CA ARG A 428 -46.73 -18.05 -0.41
C ARG A 428 -46.65 -18.17 1.09
N THR A 429 -46.87 -19.39 1.58
CA THR A 429 -46.69 -19.71 3.00
C THR A 429 -45.24 -20.10 3.24
N PHE A 430 -44.58 -19.40 4.17
CA PHE A 430 -43.27 -19.72 4.71
C PHE A 430 -43.42 -20.29 6.13
N ARG A 431 -42.83 -21.45 6.39
CA ARG A 431 -42.81 -22.09 7.71
C ARG A 431 -41.40 -22.13 8.29
N LEU A 432 -41.27 -21.62 9.50
CA LEU A 432 -40.06 -21.72 10.32
C LEU A 432 -40.31 -22.72 11.46
N ASN A 433 -39.46 -23.73 11.57
CA ASN A 433 -39.31 -24.53 12.79
C ASN A 433 -38.06 -24.06 13.54
N VAL A 434 -38.15 -23.85 14.85
CA VAL A 434 -37.00 -23.49 15.71
C VAL A 434 -36.74 -24.66 16.65
N VAL A 435 -35.53 -25.24 16.58
CA VAL A 435 -35.13 -26.45 17.31
C VAL A 435 -33.77 -26.27 17.99
N ASP A 436 -33.44 -27.11 18.97
CA ASP A 436 -32.12 -27.16 19.59
C ASP A 436 -31.12 -28.01 18.79
N SER A 437 -29.86 -28.04 19.24
CA SER A 437 -28.80 -28.86 18.64
C SER A 437 -29.09 -30.37 18.62
N ALA A 438 -30.10 -30.86 19.34
CA ALA A 438 -30.57 -32.25 19.33
C ALA A 438 -31.92 -32.42 18.61
N GLY A 439 -32.34 -31.42 17.82
CA GLY A 439 -33.58 -31.45 17.04
C GLY A 439 -34.86 -31.23 17.85
N LYS A 440 -34.77 -30.95 19.16
CA LYS A 440 -35.96 -30.77 20.02
C LYS A 440 -36.55 -29.37 19.83
N PRO A 441 -37.88 -29.20 19.71
CA PRO A 441 -38.49 -27.88 19.52
C PRO A 441 -38.13 -26.87 20.62
N VAL A 442 -37.83 -25.63 20.21
CA VAL A 442 -37.55 -24.50 21.11
C VAL A 442 -38.82 -23.64 21.21
N PRO A 443 -39.62 -23.77 22.28
CA PRO A 443 -40.90 -23.09 22.39
C PRO A 443 -40.72 -21.59 22.62
N ASN A 444 -41.67 -20.77 22.14
CA ASN A 444 -41.75 -19.34 22.44
C ASN A 444 -40.53 -18.48 22.06
N ALA A 445 -39.72 -18.91 21.08
CA ALA A 445 -38.59 -18.15 20.56
C ALA A 445 -39.04 -16.81 19.95
N LEU A 446 -38.23 -15.77 20.12
CA LEU A 446 -38.51 -14.43 19.61
C LEU A 446 -37.77 -14.19 18.28
N ILE A 447 -38.50 -13.74 17.25
CA ILE A 447 -38.00 -13.51 15.90
C ILE A 447 -38.30 -12.07 15.50
N GLU A 448 -37.29 -11.32 15.08
CA GLU A 448 -37.49 -10.10 14.30
C GLU A 448 -37.51 -10.48 12.81
N ALA A 449 -38.69 -10.42 12.20
CA ALA A 449 -38.92 -10.80 10.81
C ALA A 449 -38.68 -9.58 9.91
N ARG A 450 -37.45 -9.45 9.40
CA ARG A 450 -37.00 -8.28 8.63
C ARG A 450 -37.28 -8.49 7.15
N THR A 451 -38.46 -8.08 6.71
CA THR A 451 -38.93 -8.24 5.33
C THR A 451 -39.21 -6.88 4.66
N ASP A 452 -39.17 -6.83 3.34
CA ASP A 452 -39.57 -5.67 2.54
C ASP A 452 -40.45 -6.14 1.36
N PRO A 453 -41.79 -5.87 1.39
CA PRO A 453 -42.53 -5.16 2.44
C PRO A 453 -42.54 -5.88 3.80
N ALA A 454 -42.76 -5.13 4.88
CA ALA A 454 -42.75 -5.65 6.25
C ALA A 454 -44.00 -6.47 6.58
N VAL A 455 -43.82 -7.64 7.21
CA VAL A 455 -44.93 -8.52 7.63
C VAL A 455 -45.95 -7.79 8.51
N THR A 456 -47.24 -7.94 8.21
CA THR A 456 -48.35 -7.41 9.02
C THR A 456 -48.89 -8.47 10.01
N PRO A 457 -49.65 -8.09 11.07
CA PRO A 457 -50.19 -9.06 12.02
C PRO A 457 -51.07 -10.15 11.39
N GLU A 458 -51.83 -9.78 10.35
CA GLU A 458 -52.81 -10.62 9.64
C GLU A 458 -52.13 -11.69 8.77
N GLN A 459 -50.86 -11.47 8.42
CA GLN A 459 -50.02 -12.41 7.67
C GLN A 459 -49.42 -13.52 8.56
N ILE A 460 -49.62 -13.49 9.88
CA ILE A 460 -49.07 -14.47 10.82
C ILE A 460 -50.09 -15.61 11.02
N GLN A 461 -50.04 -16.63 10.15
CA GLN A 461 -50.92 -17.80 10.23
C GLN A 461 -50.72 -18.62 11.51
N ARG A 462 -49.50 -18.67 12.06
CA ARG A 462 -49.18 -19.41 13.30
C ARG A 462 -48.03 -18.75 14.04
N GLY A 463 -48.22 -18.45 15.31
CA GLY A 463 -47.30 -17.68 16.15
C GLY A 463 -48.05 -16.56 16.87
N LYS A 464 -47.33 -15.59 17.44
CA LYS A 464 -47.94 -14.39 18.03
C LYS A 464 -47.13 -13.13 17.73
N TYR A 465 -47.78 -12.10 17.19
CA TYR A 465 -47.21 -10.75 17.06
C TYR A 465 -46.84 -10.18 18.45
N VAL A 466 -45.69 -9.51 18.54
CA VAL A 466 -45.19 -8.94 19.80
C VAL A 466 -45.15 -7.41 19.75
N ARG A 467 -44.49 -6.82 18.74
CA ARG A 467 -44.39 -5.35 18.55
C ARG A 467 -43.80 -5.01 17.18
N LYS A 468 -43.97 -3.77 16.72
CA LYS A 468 -43.22 -3.20 15.59
C LYS A 468 -41.75 -2.96 15.97
N SER A 469 -40.85 -3.00 15.00
CA SER A 469 -39.45 -2.55 15.10
C SER A 469 -39.05 -1.88 13.77
N THR A 470 -37.98 -1.08 13.79
CA THR A 470 -37.50 -0.26 12.67
C THR A 470 -37.25 -1.07 11.38
N TYR A 471 -36.91 -2.36 11.52
CA TYR A 471 -36.52 -3.22 10.40
C TYR A 471 -37.53 -4.32 10.05
N GLY A 472 -38.68 -4.39 10.73
CA GLY A 472 -39.67 -5.47 10.62
C GLY A 472 -40.30 -5.80 11.99
N PRO A 473 -41.43 -6.54 12.08
CA PRO A 473 -42.06 -6.86 13.35
C PRO A 473 -41.25 -7.88 14.18
N TYR A 474 -41.39 -7.78 15.50
CA TYR A 474 -41.11 -8.88 16.42
C TYR A 474 -42.33 -9.80 16.51
N VAL A 475 -42.10 -11.10 16.27
CA VAL A 475 -43.08 -12.19 16.32
C VAL A 475 -42.50 -13.31 17.21
N ARG A 476 -43.35 -14.14 17.79
CA ARG A 476 -42.97 -15.27 18.66
C ARG A 476 -43.47 -16.60 18.10
N THR A 477 -42.67 -17.67 18.16
CA THR A 477 -43.14 -19.03 17.85
C THR A 477 -44.17 -19.52 18.86
N ASP A 478 -44.92 -20.56 18.49
CA ASP A 478 -45.82 -21.26 19.40
C ASP A 478 -45.09 -22.16 20.42
N LYS A 479 -45.87 -22.92 21.20
CA LYS A 479 -45.36 -23.92 22.16
C LYS A 479 -44.65 -25.12 21.50
N LYS A 480 -44.71 -25.28 20.17
CA LYS A 480 -44.02 -26.31 19.38
C LYS A 480 -42.86 -25.71 18.57
N GLY A 481 -42.43 -24.47 18.85
CA GLY A 481 -41.32 -23.82 18.16
C GLY A 481 -41.61 -23.44 16.71
N VAL A 482 -42.88 -23.41 16.27
CA VAL A 482 -43.26 -23.11 14.89
C VAL A 482 -43.73 -21.66 14.73
N LEU A 483 -43.34 -21.05 13.62
CA LEU A 483 -43.86 -19.78 13.10
C LEU A 483 -44.26 -19.99 11.62
N GLN A 484 -45.43 -19.51 11.21
CA GLN A 484 -45.93 -19.64 9.84
C GLN A 484 -46.44 -18.29 9.34
N LEU A 485 -45.96 -17.86 8.18
CA LEU A 485 -46.14 -16.52 7.62
C LEU A 485 -46.66 -16.60 6.18
N THR A 486 -47.67 -15.81 5.84
CA THR A 486 -47.99 -15.46 4.45
C THR A 486 -47.06 -14.34 4.00
N VAL A 487 -46.26 -14.53 2.96
CA VAL A 487 -45.41 -13.47 2.39
C VAL A 487 -45.57 -13.41 0.87
N PRO A 488 -45.34 -12.26 0.22
CA PRO A 488 -45.20 -12.19 -1.22
C PRO A 488 -44.15 -13.18 -1.76
N THR A 489 -44.36 -13.68 -2.98
CA THR A 489 -43.34 -14.45 -3.72
C THR A 489 -42.13 -13.58 -4.07
N ARG A 490 -42.35 -12.30 -4.38
CA ARG A 490 -41.31 -11.32 -4.69
C ARG A 490 -41.10 -10.39 -3.49
N LEU A 491 -39.97 -10.54 -2.82
CA LEU A 491 -39.52 -9.67 -1.72
C LEU A 491 -38.26 -8.92 -2.14
N LYS A 492 -38.00 -7.77 -1.54
CA LYS A 492 -36.69 -7.06 -1.66
C LYS A 492 -35.70 -7.47 -0.57
N ARG A 493 -36.21 -7.98 0.55
CA ARG A 493 -35.45 -8.45 1.72
C ARG A 493 -36.22 -9.54 2.45
N PHE A 494 -35.53 -10.56 2.96
CA PHE A 494 -36.11 -11.58 3.83
C PHE A 494 -35.05 -12.13 4.80
N ASN A 495 -35.00 -11.56 6.00
CA ASN A 495 -33.99 -11.90 7.00
C ASN A 495 -34.66 -12.18 8.36
N LEU A 496 -34.21 -13.20 9.08
CA LEU A 496 -34.76 -13.63 10.37
C LEU A 496 -33.70 -13.55 11.46
N ASN A 497 -33.96 -12.74 12.48
CA ASN A 497 -33.12 -12.58 13.68
C ASN A 497 -33.81 -13.27 14.87
N ILE A 498 -33.33 -14.46 15.23
CA ILE A 498 -33.95 -15.35 16.22
C ILE A 498 -33.14 -15.30 17.53
N LYS A 499 -33.79 -14.97 18.64
CA LYS A 499 -33.20 -15.01 20.00
C LYS A 499 -34.14 -15.73 20.96
N GLN A 500 -33.59 -16.62 21.79
CA GLN A 500 -34.31 -17.22 22.92
C GLN A 500 -33.36 -17.38 24.13
N PRO A 501 -33.74 -16.99 25.36
CA PRO A 501 -32.87 -17.14 26.53
C PRO A 501 -32.51 -18.61 26.78
N GLY A 502 -31.24 -18.86 27.12
CA GLY A 502 -30.71 -20.23 27.20
C GLY A 502 -30.28 -20.81 25.84
N TYR A 503 -30.40 -20.04 24.75
CA TYR A 503 -29.93 -20.40 23.42
C TYR A 503 -29.11 -19.26 22.78
N GLY A 504 -28.16 -19.66 21.92
CA GLY A 504 -27.36 -18.74 21.12
C GLY A 504 -28.23 -17.99 20.10
N PRO A 505 -27.85 -16.75 19.73
CA PRO A 505 -28.59 -15.96 18.76
C PRO A 505 -28.35 -16.52 17.35
N TYR A 506 -29.42 -16.69 16.59
CA TYR A 506 -29.41 -17.28 15.25
C TYR A 506 -29.87 -16.27 14.20
N TRP A 507 -29.22 -16.27 13.04
CA TRP A 507 -29.55 -15.43 11.90
C TRP A 507 -29.76 -16.28 10.66
N ALA A 508 -30.78 -15.96 9.87
CA ALA A 508 -30.94 -16.50 8.53
C ALA A 508 -31.24 -15.35 7.56
N THR A 509 -30.34 -15.11 6.62
CA THR A 509 -30.57 -14.26 5.45
C THR A 509 -30.88 -15.14 4.24
N TRP A 510 -31.71 -14.63 3.34
CA TRP A 510 -31.75 -15.05 1.95
C TRP A 510 -31.48 -13.81 1.10
N SER A 511 -30.42 -13.83 0.30
CA SER A 511 -30.11 -12.72 -0.58
C SER A 511 -31.13 -12.64 -1.72
N LEU A 512 -31.49 -11.43 -2.12
CA LEU A 512 -32.48 -11.20 -3.18
C LEU A 512 -32.02 -10.17 -4.23
N VAL A 513 -30.92 -9.46 -3.93
CA VAL A 513 -30.20 -8.52 -4.80
C VAL A 513 -28.72 -8.53 -4.38
N PRO A 514 -27.75 -8.67 -5.30
CA PRO A 514 -27.93 -8.92 -6.73
C PRO A 514 -28.31 -10.39 -7.02
N HIS A 515 -27.96 -11.31 -6.11
CA HIS A 515 -28.10 -12.76 -6.28
C HIS A 515 -29.33 -13.25 -5.51
N ARG A 516 -30.16 -14.08 -6.14
CA ARG A 516 -31.44 -14.54 -5.58
C ARG A 516 -31.32 -15.94 -4.99
N ASP A 517 -31.13 -16.01 -3.67
CA ASP A 517 -31.39 -17.23 -2.93
C ASP A 517 -32.89 -17.59 -3.05
N PRO A 518 -33.25 -18.79 -3.53
CA PRO A 518 -34.63 -19.25 -3.46
C PRO A 518 -35.01 -19.49 -1.99
N ILE A 519 -35.83 -18.61 -1.42
CA ILE A 519 -36.37 -18.79 -0.07
C ILE A 519 -37.28 -20.02 -0.08
N PRO A 520 -37.00 -21.08 0.72
CA PRO A 520 -37.78 -22.31 0.71
C PRO A 520 -39.20 -22.09 1.27
N THR A 521 -40.06 -23.09 1.11
CA THR A 521 -41.40 -23.15 1.76
C THR A 521 -41.29 -23.45 3.25
N GLU A 522 -40.34 -24.29 3.65
CA GLU A 522 -40.06 -24.63 5.04
C GLU A 522 -38.56 -24.50 5.36
N PHE A 523 -38.23 -24.01 6.55
CA PHE A 523 -36.88 -23.86 7.05
C PHE A 523 -36.77 -24.22 8.54
N THR A 524 -35.69 -24.89 8.93
CA THR A 524 -35.44 -25.30 10.32
C THR A 524 -34.20 -24.60 10.87
N ALA A 525 -34.40 -23.67 11.80
CA ALA A 525 -33.33 -22.98 12.51
C ALA A 525 -32.89 -23.80 13.74
N GLN A 526 -31.65 -24.32 13.70
CA GLN A 526 -31.07 -25.14 14.76
C GLN A 526 -30.19 -24.29 15.70
N LEU A 527 -30.70 -23.99 16.89
CA LEU A 527 -30.07 -23.13 17.89
C LEU A 527 -29.14 -23.92 18.82
N ASP A 528 -27.94 -23.38 19.06
CA ASP A 528 -27.02 -23.92 20.07
C ASP A 528 -27.51 -23.57 21.47
N LYS A 529 -27.30 -24.46 22.44
CA LYS A 529 -27.53 -24.16 23.87
C LYS A 529 -26.56 -23.05 24.32
N ALA A 530 -27.03 -22.16 25.18
CA ALA A 530 -26.26 -21.05 25.73
C ALA A 530 -26.20 -21.07 27.27
N TRP A 531 -25.17 -20.42 27.80
CA TRP A 531 -25.06 -20.05 29.20
C TRP A 531 -25.39 -18.56 29.38
N THR A 532 -25.70 -18.18 30.63
CA THR A 532 -25.90 -16.77 31.01
C THR A 532 -24.60 -16.22 31.56
N VAL A 533 -24.02 -15.27 30.83
CA VAL A 533 -22.92 -14.45 31.33
C VAL A 533 -23.47 -13.27 32.13
N GLY A 534 -22.76 -12.82 33.15
CA GLY A 534 -23.12 -11.62 33.89
C GLY A 534 -22.12 -11.31 35.00
N GLY A 535 -22.11 -10.07 35.45
CA GLY A 535 -21.20 -9.60 36.49
C GLY A 535 -21.75 -8.37 37.20
N THR A 536 -20.92 -7.80 38.08
CA THR A 536 -21.17 -6.53 38.75
C THR A 536 -20.09 -5.54 38.35
N VAL A 537 -20.48 -4.38 37.82
CA VAL A 537 -19.58 -3.28 37.46
C VAL A 537 -19.44 -2.34 38.66
N VAL A 538 -18.20 -2.03 39.03
CA VAL A 538 -17.83 -1.20 40.18
C VAL A 538 -16.74 -0.20 39.82
N ASP A 539 -16.57 0.86 40.61
CA ASP A 539 -15.40 1.74 40.55
C ASP A 539 -14.20 1.14 41.33
N GLU A 540 -13.09 1.86 41.33
CA GLU A 540 -11.84 1.51 42.03
C GLU A 540 -12.01 1.36 43.55
N ALA A 541 -12.96 2.09 44.16
CA ALA A 541 -13.35 1.94 45.57
C ALA A 541 -14.33 0.76 45.79
N GLY A 542 -14.71 0.05 44.73
CA GLY A 542 -15.61 -1.08 44.77
C GLY A 542 -17.10 -0.74 44.84
N LYS A 543 -17.48 0.54 44.71
CA LYS A 543 -18.87 1.01 44.71
C LYS A 543 -19.54 0.71 43.37
N PRO A 544 -20.81 0.26 43.33
CA PRO A 544 -21.46 -0.11 42.07
C PRO A 544 -21.69 1.05 41.10
N ILE A 545 -21.49 0.79 39.80
CA ILE A 545 -21.72 1.75 38.71
C ILE A 545 -23.00 1.37 37.96
N ALA A 546 -24.06 2.16 38.15
CA ALA A 546 -25.32 2.04 37.42
C ALA A 546 -25.23 2.61 36.00
N GLY A 547 -26.12 2.19 35.09
CA GLY A 547 -26.23 2.76 33.74
C GLY A 547 -25.07 2.46 32.76
N ALA A 548 -24.01 1.77 33.19
CA ALA A 548 -22.89 1.39 32.34
C ALA A 548 -23.36 0.46 31.22
N ARG A 549 -23.05 0.81 29.97
CA ARG A 549 -23.48 0.07 28.78
C ARG A 549 -22.56 -1.13 28.56
N VAL A 550 -23.09 -2.33 28.70
CA VAL A 550 -22.35 -3.59 28.52
C VAL A 550 -22.67 -4.22 27.17
N SER A 551 -21.63 -4.58 26.41
CA SER A 551 -21.74 -5.07 25.04
C SER A 551 -20.92 -6.35 24.84
N PRO A 552 -21.55 -7.54 24.82
CA PRO A 552 -20.86 -8.80 24.50
C PRO A 552 -20.61 -8.90 22.98
N SER A 553 -19.34 -9.07 22.60
CA SER A 553 -18.95 -9.33 21.22
C SER A 553 -19.19 -10.81 20.88
N LEU A 554 -20.20 -11.03 20.03
CA LEU A 554 -20.67 -12.34 19.60
C LEU A 554 -21.11 -12.24 18.14
N LYS A 555 -20.77 -13.23 17.30
CA LYS A 555 -21.38 -13.44 15.98
C LYS A 555 -22.62 -14.32 16.11
N PHE A 556 -23.62 -14.13 15.24
CA PHE A 556 -24.76 -15.05 15.15
C PHE A 556 -24.32 -16.44 14.66
N LYS A 557 -25.02 -17.50 15.08
CA LYS A 557 -25.04 -18.76 14.29
C LYS A 557 -25.87 -18.51 13.04
N LYS A 558 -25.40 -18.94 11.87
CA LYS A 558 -26.00 -18.62 10.57
C LYS A 558 -26.71 -19.82 9.93
N ARG A 559 -27.54 -19.54 8.91
CA ARG A 559 -28.02 -20.54 7.94
C ARG A 559 -26.83 -21.10 7.15
N PRO A 560 -26.81 -22.39 6.76
CA PRO A 560 -25.86 -22.89 5.76
C PRO A 560 -25.98 -22.08 4.45
N SER A 561 -24.85 -21.78 3.80
CA SER A 561 -24.71 -20.83 2.68
C SER A 561 -24.91 -19.33 2.97
N ASP A 562 -25.22 -18.91 4.21
CA ASP A 562 -25.33 -17.49 4.56
C ASP A 562 -23.95 -16.88 4.85
N SER A 563 -23.41 -16.12 3.91
CA SER A 563 -22.10 -15.46 3.99
C SER A 563 -22.07 -14.24 4.95
N SER A 564 -23.21 -13.71 5.38
CA SER A 564 -23.28 -12.37 6.01
C SER A 564 -22.43 -12.19 7.29
N GLU A 565 -21.77 -11.04 7.40
CA GLU A 565 -20.84 -10.70 8.50
C GLU A 565 -21.55 -9.87 9.58
N LEU A 566 -22.29 -10.53 10.48
CA LEU A 566 -23.15 -9.86 11.46
C LEU A 566 -22.76 -10.12 12.92
N GLY A 567 -22.47 -9.02 13.62
CA GLY A 567 -22.31 -8.97 15.08
C GLY A 567 -23.65 -8.82 15.81
N VAL A 568 -23.77 -9.41 16.99
CA VAL A 568 -25.02 -9.47 17.76
C VAL A 568 -25.26 -8.17 18.54
N GLY A 569 -25.84 -7.18 17.85
CA GLY A 569 -26.34 -5.96 18.47
C GLY A 569 -27.23 -6.25 19.68
N THR A 570 -26.80 -5.75 20.85
CA THR A 570 -27.49 -5.87 22.13
C THR A 570 -27.23 -4.59 22.93
N ARG A 571 -28.28 -4.03 23.55
CA ARG A 571 -28.15 -2.96 24.54
C ARG A 571 -28.38 -3.56 25.92
N ILE A 572 -27.34 -3.63 26.73
CA ILE A 572 -27.42 -3.98 28.16
C ILE A 572 -26.93 -2.77 28.93
N THR A 573 -27.61 -2.42 30.01
CA THR A 573 -27.17 -1.41 30.99
C THR A 573 -27.14 -2.06 32.38
N THR A 574 -26.20 -1.65 33.21
CA THR A 574 -26.17 -2.08 34.62
C THR A 574 -27.34 -1.49 35.41
N ASP A 575 -27.86 -2.27 36.36
CA ASP A 575 -28.87 -1.79 37.31
C ASP A 575 -28.27 -0.90 38.41
N ALA A 576 -29.10 -0.44 39.35
CA ALA A 576 -28.67 0.39 40.49
C ALA A 576 -27.62 -0.29 41.40
N ASN A 577 -27.45 -1.62 41.32
CA ASN A 577 -26.45 -2.39 42.04
C ASN A 577 -25.24 -2.75 41.14
N GLY A 578 -25.10 -2.10 39.99
CA GLY A 578 -24.03 -2.39 39.01
C GLY A 578 -24.17 -3.72 38.28
N GLN A 579 -25.27 -4.46 38.46
CA GLN A 579 -25.41 -5.83 37.94
C GLN A 579 -25.90 -5.84 36.49
N TRP A 580 -25.39 -6.77 35.70
CA TRP A 580 -25.78 -6.99 34.30
C TRP A 580 -25.76 -8.48 33.94
N ARG A 581 -26.54 -8.87 32.91
CA ARG A 581 -26.69 -10.26 32.47
C ARG A 581 -26.96 -10.36 30.96
N TYR A 582 -26.53 -11.46 30.34
CA TYR A 582 -26.84 -11.79 28.95
C TYR A 582 -27.02 -13.32 28.75
N PRO A 583 -28.23 -13.82 28.45
CA PRO A 583 -28.56 -15.25 28.49
C PRO A 583 -28.34 -16.02 27.16
N HIS A 584 -27.41 -15.55 26.31
CA HIS A 584 -27.26 -16.03 24.92
C HIS A 584 -25.81 -16.33 24.49
N ILE A 585 -24.86 -16.56 25.40
CA ILE A 585 -23.49 -16.97 24.98
C ILE A 585 -23.48 -18.48 24.71
N PRO A 586 -23.15 -18.96 23.49
CA PRO A 586 -23.14 -20.40 23.21
C PRO A 586 -22.27 -21.21 24.17
N VAL A 587 -22.70 -22.42 24.52
CA VAL A 587 -21.98 -23.35 25.41
C VAL A 587 -20.60 -23.75 24.86
N SER A 588 -20.41 -23.69 23.55
CA SER A 588 -19.13 -23.85 22.84
C SER A 588 -18.15 -22.70 23.02
N LYS A 589 -18.53 -21.61 23.71
CA LYS A 589 -17.64 -20.51 24.10
C LYS A 589 -17.30 -20.62 25.59
N SER A 590 -16.06 -20.98 25.87
CA SER A 590 -15.43 -20.97 27.20
C SER A 590 -15.11 -19.56 27.72
N GLU A 591 -15.08 -18.57 26.83
CA GLU A 591 -14.84 -17.16 27.11
C GLU A 591 -15.63 -16.27 26.13
N VAL A 592 -15.87 -15.01 26.52
CA VAL A 592 -16.50 -13.99 25.67
C VAL A 592 -15.81 -12.65 25.85
N TYR A 593 -15.62 -11.90 24.76
CA TYR A 593 -15.12 -10.52 24.81
C TYR A 593 -16.26 -9.55 25.15
N ILE A 594 -16.07 -8.71 26.17
CA ILE A 594 -17.03 -7.72 26.63
C ILE A 594 -16.39 -6.32 26.53
N ALA A 595 -17.16 -5.34 26.06
CA ALA A 595 -16.90 -3.93 26.30
C ALA A 595 -17.90 -3.36 27.33
N VAL A 596 -17.44 -2.50 28.23
CA VAL A 596 -18.24 -1.79 29.23
C VAL A 596 -17.93 -0.30 29.13
N ASN A 597 -18.96 0.51 28.84
CA ASN A 597 -18.82 1.92 28.52
C ASN A 597 -19.74 2.77 29.42
N HIS A 598 -19.18 3.69 30.20
CA HIS A 598 -19.91 4.68 31.01
C HIS A 598 -19.49 6.10 30.61
N PRO A 599 -20.34 7.15 30.76
CA PRO A 599 -19.94 8.54 30.49
C PRO A 599 -18.70 8.99 31.26
N GLU A 600 -18.63 8.74 32.56
CA GLU A 600 -17.58 9.25 33.47
C GLU A 600 -16.32 8.37 33.65
N TYR A 601 -16.39 7.08 33.29
CA TYR A 601 -15.29 6.12 33.52
C TYR A 601 -14.63 5.71 32.21
N ARG A 602 -13.38 5.25 32.29
CA ARG A 602 -12.66 4.67 31.15
C ARG A 602 -13.42 3.44 30.64
N ALA A 603 -13.45 3.28 29.32
CA ALA A 603 -14.17 2.18 28.70
C ALA A 603 -13.34 0.88 28.78
N TRP A 604 -13.82 -0.06 29.59
CA TRP A 604 -13.15 -1.32 29.87
C TRP A 604 -13.47 -2.37 28.80
N ARG A 605 -12.46 -3.12 28.34
CA ARG A 605 -12.59 -4.02 27.18
C ARG A 605 -11.70 -5.25 27.33
N ASN A 606 -12.25 -6.40 27.69
CA ASN A 606 -11.47 -7.63 27.88
C ASN A 606 -12.28 -8.91 27.56
N ARG A 607 -11.61 -10.07 27.51
CA ARG A 607 -12.27 -11.39 27.56
C ARG A 607 -12.53 -11.78 28.99
N ILE A 608 -13.70 -12.39 29.24
CA ILE A 608 -14.07 -12.96 30.54
C ILE A 608 -14.34 -14.46 30.41
N ALA A 609 -13.88 -15.21 31.42
CA ALA A 609 -13.99 -16.66 31.45
C ALA A 609 -15.38 -17.11 31.92
N ARG A 610 -15.88 -18.19 31.30
CA ARG A 610 -17.15 -18.83 31.66
C ARG A 610 -17.15 -19.39 33.09
N SER A 611 -16.00 -19.85 33.58
CA SER A 611 -15.82 -20.35 34.95
C SER A 611 -16.15 -19.31 36.03
N GLU A 612 -15.91 -18.03 35.74
CA GLU A 612 -15.98 -16.92 36.69
C GLU A 612 -17.28 -16.10 36.54
N PHE A 613 -17.70 -15.85 35.29
CA PHE A 613 -18.86 -14.99 34.97
C PHE A 613 -20.12 -15.76 34.55
N THR A 614 -20.18 -17.09 34.73
CA THR A 614 -21.46 -17.83 34.60
C THR A 614 -22.37 -17.49 35.77
N VAL A 615 -23.57 -16.98 35.49
CA VAL A 615 -24.60 -16.77 36.51
C VAL A 615 -25.72 -17.80 36.35
N LYS A 616 -25.95 -18.63 37.37
CA LYS A 616 -27.06 -19.58 37.37
C LYS A 616 -28.40 -18.84 37.50
N LYS A 617 -29.49 -19.50 37.09
CA LYS A 617 -30.86 -18.98 37.24
C LYS A 617 -31.10 -18.56 38.70
N ASN A 618 -31.61 -17.35 38.90
CA ASN A 618 -31.92 -16.72 40.19
C ASN A 618 -30.72 -16.44 41.14
N GLN A 619 -29.47 -16.71 40.77
CA GLN A 619 -28.29 -16.31 41.59
C GLN A 619 -27.85 -14.87 41.26
N LYS A 620 -27.22 -14.16 42.21
CA LYS A 620 -26.52 -12.88 41.94
C LYS A 620 -25.23 -13.12 41.14
N PRO A 621 -24.74 -12.17 40.32
CA PRO A 621 -23.47 -12.31 39.60
C PRO A 621 -22.28 -12.20 40.55
N THR A 622 -21.30 -13.09 40.41
CA THR A 622 -20.09 -13.12 41.26
C THR A 622 -18.90 -12.40 40.63
N GLY A 623 -18.68 -12.53 39.31
CA GLY A 623 -17.60 -11.86 38.61
C GLY A 623 -17.73 -10.33 38.67
N ARG A 624 -16.62 -9.64 38.95
CA ARG A 624 -16.56 -8.17 39.08
C ARG A 624 -15.81 -7.56 37.90
N ILE A 625 -16.26 -6.39 37.44
CA ILE A 625 -15.53 -5.55 36.48
C ILE A 625 -15.29 -4.21 37.18
N VAL A 626 -14.02 -3.85 37.37
CA VAL A 626 -13.62 -2.53 37.87
C VAL A 626 -13.51 -1.59 36.67
N LEU A 627 -14.05 -0.37 36.79
CA LEU A 627 -13.82 0.72 35.85
C LEU A 627 -13.02 1.84 36.52
N ASP A 628 -11.85 2.10 35.98
CA ASP A 628 -11.01 3.25 36.33
C ASP A 628 -11.74 4.56 36.00
N ARG A 629 -11.63 5.58 36.87
CA ARG A 629 -12.08 6.94 36.55
C ARG A 629 -11.40 7.45 35.27
N GLY A 630 -12.17 8.12 34.41
CA GLY A 630 -11.63 8.71 33.18
C GLY A 630 -11.21 10.16 33.39
N LEU A 631 -10.19 10.57 32.64
CA LEU A 631 -9.69 11.94 32.66
C LEU A 631 -10.72 12.90 32.07
N THR A 632 -10.55 14.18 32.37
CA THR A 632 -11.33 15.29 31.80
C THR A 632 -10.47 16.05 30.80
N ILE A 633 -11.04 16.36 29.63
CA ILE A 633 -10.51 17.44 28.77
C ILE A 633 -11.36 18.68 29.06
N VAL A 634 -10.71 19.80 29.35
CA VAL A 634 -11.36 21.09 29.63
C VAL A 634 -10.77 22.17 28.73
N GLY A 635 -11.53 23.23 28.50
CA GLY A 635 -11.10 24.39 27.73
C GLY A 635 -12.25 25.36 27.46
N VAL A 636 -11.94 26.44 26.75
CA VAL A 636 -12.85 27.51 26.35
C VAL A 636 -13.02 27.51 24.83
N VAL A 637 -14.24 27.76 24.35
CA VAL A 637 -14.52 28.05 22.95
C VAL A 637 -14.91 29.53 22.81
N ALA A 638 -14.12 30.28 22.05
CA ALA A 638 -14.30 31.69 21.78
C ALA A 638 -14.30 31.99 20.27
N ASP A 639 -14.61 33.23 19.89
CA ASP A 639 -14.41 33.72 18.53
C ASP A 639 -13.10 34.52 18.33
N GLU A 640 -12.84 34.96 17.10
CA GLU A 640 -11.65 35.74 16.73
C GLU A 640 -11.56 37.11 17.42
N GLN A 641 -12.60 37.54 18.14
CA GLN A 641 -12.61 38.75 18.96
C GLN A 641 -12.47 38.43 20.46
N GLY A 642 -12.38 37.15 20.82
CA GLY A 642 -12.25 36.66 22.20
C GLY A 642 -13.59 36.50 22.93
N ASN A 643 -14.73 36.65 22.27
CA ASN A 643 -16.03 36.47 22.92
C ASN A 643 -16.33 34.98 23.14
N PRO A 644 -16.85 34.56 24.31
CA PRO A 644 -17.23 33.18 24.56
C PRO A 644 -18.40 32.73 23.67
N ILE A 645 -18.36 31.50 23.18
CA ILE A 645 -19.41 30.91 22.35
C ILE A 645 -20.24 29.92 23.17
N LEU A 646 -21.40 30.36 23.63
CA LEU A 646 -22.42 29.51 24.27
C LEU A 646 -22.98 28.48 23.28
N GLY A 647 -23.19 27.24 23.73
CA GLY A 647 -23.89 26.20 22.96
C GLY A 647 -23.04 25.47 21.90
N ALA A 648 -21.73 25.71 21.84
CA ALA A 648 -20.80 24.99 20.96
C ALA A 648 -20.70 23.51 21.35
N LEU A 649 -20.77 22.62 20.36
CA LEU A 649 -20.78 21.17 20.54
C LEU A 649 -19.36 20.58 20.40
N VAL A 650 -18.73 20.32 21.55
CA VAL A 650 -17.37 19.77 21.65
C VAL A 650 -17.43 18.24 21.73
N ARG A 651 -16.62 17.54 20.92
CA ARG A 651 -16.70 16.09 20.73
C ARG A 651 -15.32 15.45 20.62
N THR A 652 -15.15 14.25 21.19
CA THR A 652 -13.97 13.38 20.95
C THR A 652 -14.37 11.90 20.97
N LYS A 653 -13.51 11.00 20.48
CA LYS A 653 -13.83 9.57 20.33
C LYS A 653 -12.71 8.67 20.85
N PHE A 654 -13.08 7.69 21.67
CA PHE A 654 -12.19 6.65 22.19
C PHE A 654 -12.67 5.26 21.72
N ALA A 655 -11.94 4.70 20.75
CA ALA A 655 -12.31 3.50 20.00
C ALA A 655 -13.72 3.58 19.38
N ASN A 656 -14.75 3.04 20.05
CA ASN A 656 -16.13 2.97 19.55
C ASN A 656 -17.12 3.87 20.32
N GLU A 657 -16.65 4.69 21.27
CA GLU A 657 -17.50 5.58 22.07
C GLU A 657 -17.12 7.04 21.85
N ILE A 658 -18.12 7.92 21.80
CA ILE A 658 -17.96 9.36 21.59
C ILE A 658 -18.26 10.06 22.92
N ARG A 659 -17.35 10.90 23.40
CA ARG A 659 -17.59 11.88 24.46
C ARG A 659 -18.13 13.16 23.81
N LYS A 660 -19.16 13.75 24.41
CA LYS A 660 -19.77 15.01 23.94
C LYS A 660 -19.98 15.94 25.13
N ALA A 661 -19.74 17.22 24.91
CA ALA A 661 -20.02 18.32 25.82
C ALA A 661 -20.61 19.49 25.03
N THR A 662 -21.30 20.38 25.72
CA THR A 662 -21.79 21.65 25.19
C THR A 662 -21.22 22.77 26.06
N THR A 663 -20.80 23.88 25.46
CA THR A 663 -20.25 25.01 26.22
C THR A 663 -21.31 25.78 27.01
N ASP A 664 -20.89 26.33 28.15
CA ASP A 664 -21.68 27.23 28.98
C ASP A 664 -21.64 28.70 28.50
N GLU A 665 -22.19 29.61 29.31
CA GLU A 665 -22.24 31.06 29.03
C GLU A 665 -20.85 31.71 28.96
N ASN A 666 -19.84 31.09 29.57
CA ASN A 666 -18.43 31.50 29.54
C ASN A 666 -17.64 30.80 28.42
N GLY A 667 -18.31 30.02 27.56
CA GLY A 667 -17.67 29.22 26.52
C GLY A 667 -16.93 27.98 27.05
N VAL A 668 -17.04 27.65 28.34
CA VAL A 668 -16.29 26.56 28.98
C VAL A 668 -16.96 25.22 28.69
N TYR A 669 -16.16 24.18 28.40
CA TYR A 669 -16.63 22.81 28.26
C TYR A 669 -15.83 21.81 29.12
N ILE A 670 -16.46 20.67 29.44
CA ILE A 670 -15.83 19.55 30.16
C ILE A 670 -16.21 18.23 29.48
N LEU A 671 -15.23 17.56 28.86
CA LEU A 671 -15.35 16.21 28.30
C LEU A 671 -14.84 15.18 29.32
N SER A 672 -15.76 14.56 30.06
CA SER A 672 -15.45 13.53 31.07
C SER A 672 -15.27 12.12 30.48
N GLY A 673 -14.60 11.25 31.24
CA GLY A 673 -14.46 9.83 30.89
C GLY A 673 -13.41 9.55 29.81
N CYS A 674 -12.49 10.47 29.56
CA CYS A 674 -11.46 10.34 28.53
C CYS A 674 -10.42 9.27 28.89
N GLU A 675 -9.84 8.61 27.88
CA GLU A 675 -8.79 7.61 28.07
C GLU A 675 -7.40 8.27 27.84
N PRO A 676 -6.36 7.91 28.61
CA PRO A 676 -5.10 8.67 28.68
C PRO A 676 -4.15 8.40 27.49
N ARG A 677 -4.51 8.90 26.31
CA ARG A 677 -3.86 8.67 25.00
C ARG A 677 -4.10 9.84 24.02
N MET A 678 -3.55 9.76 22.81
CA MET A 678 -3.86 10.71 21.74
C MET A 678 -5.35 10.66 21.37
N ALA A 679 -5.97 11.83 21.22
CA ALA A 679 -7.36 12.02 20.89
C ALA A 679 -7.55 13.18 19.91
N ARG A 680 -8.54 13.08 19.01
CA ARG A 680 -8.99 14.20 18.16
C ARG A 680 -10.14 14.89 18.86
N VAL A 681 -10.02 16.19 19.14
CA VAL A 681 -11.07 17.02 19.75
C VAL A 681 -11.62 17.95 18.67
N VAL A 682 -12.94 17.95 18.51
CA VAL A 682 -13.63 18.65 17.41
C VAL A 682 -14.74 19.52 17.97
N VAL A 683 -14.80 20.77 17.51
CA VAL A 683 -15.80 21.76 17.91
C VAL A 683 -16.61 22.23 16.70
N SER A 684 -17.92 22.31 16.88
CA SER A 684 -18.89 22.86 15.92
C SER A 684 -19.84 23.81 16.64
N ALA A 685 -20.12 24.98 16.05
CA ALA A 685 -21.07 25.96 16.56
C ALA A 685 -21.82 26.64 15.40
N ASN A 686 -23.04 27.11 15.66
CA ASN A 686 -23.92 27.70 14.65
C ASN A 686 -23.25 28.89 13.93
N GLY A 687 -23.18 28.85 12.61
CA GLY A 687 -22.57 29.91 11.77
C GLY A 687 -21.05 30.08 11.92
N ARG A 688 -20.34 29.13 12.54
CA ARG A 688 -18.88 29.13 12.74
C ARG A 688 -18.24 27.94 12.01
N ALA A 689 -16.96 28.06 11.65
CA ALA A 689 -16.25 26.99 10.96
C ALA A 689 -15.96 25.81 11.89
N LEU A 690 -16.13 24.58 11.38
CA LEU A 690 -15.74 23.35 12.08
C LEU A 690 -14.21 23.33 12.31
N GLU A 691 -13.78 23.09 13.55
CA GLU A 691 -12.37 23.18 13.95
C GLU A 691 -11.92 21.95 14.76
N LEU A 692 -10.63 21.57 14.67
CA LEU A 692 -10.11 20.29 15.14
C LEU A 692 -8.65 20.38 15.61
N GLN A 693 -8.40 19.89 16.82
CA GLN A 693 -7.05 19.72 17.39
C GLN A 693 -6.77 18.25 17.72
N GLU A 694 -5.50 17.85 17.65
CA GLU A 694 -5.02 16.55 18.13
C GLU A 694 -4.29 16.73 19.47
N VAL A 695 -4.81 16.09 20.51
CA VAL A 695 -4.42 16.35 21.91
C VAL A 695 -3.94 15.05 22.55
N ARG A 696 -2.85 15.12 23.32
CA ARG A 696 -2.44 14.04 24.22
C ARG A 696 -3.19 14.18 25.54
N VAL A 697 -4.13 13.27 25.80
CA VAL A 697 -4.85 13.25 27.08
C VAL A 697 -3.97 12.60 28.14
N ASP A 698 -3.49 13.38 29.10
CA ASP A 698 -2.79 12.91 30.29
C ASP A 698 -3.14 13.79 31.52
N PRO A 699 -2.81 13.39 32.76
CA PRO A 699 -3.27 14.10 33.97
C PRO A 699 -2.72 15.53 34.14
N GLU A 700 -1.71 15.92 33.36
CA GLU A 700 -1.00 17.20 33.45
C GLU A 700 -1.25 18.07 32.20
N MET A 701 -2.27 17.73 31.40
CA MET A 701 -2.56 18.42 30.15
C MET A 701 -3.05 19.86 30.38
N GLU A 702 -2.57 20.77 29.54
CA GLU A 702 -3.06 22.16 29.48
C GLU A 702 -4.50 22.22 28.95
N PRO A 703 -5.26 23.30 29.23
CA PRO A 703 -6.58 23.53 28.64
C PRO A 703 -6.53 23.52 27.11
N VAL A 704 -7.56 22.94 26.50
CA VAL A 704 -7.67 22.78 25.04
C VAL A 704 -8.65 23.81 24.51
N ASP A 705 -8.15 25.03 24.33
CA ASP A 705 -8.95 26.18 23.91
C ASP A 705 -9.11 26.26 22.39
N PHE A 706 -10.26 26.76 21.93
CA PHE A 706 -10.63 26.85 20.52
C PHE A 706 -11.07 28.27 20.15
N ILE A 707 -10.51 28.81 19.06
CA ILE A 707 -10.93 30.07 18.44
C ILE A 707 -11.66 29.75 17.14
N LEU A 708 -12.97 30.00 17.08
CA LEU A 708 -13.80 29.67 15.92
C LEU A 708 -14.00 30.88 14.99
N LYS A 709 -13.52 30.71 13.75
CA LYS A 709 -13.72 31.65 12.64
C LYS A 709 -15.18 31.61 12.13
N PRO A 710 -15.65 32.63 11.40
CA PRO A 710 -16.91 32.58 10.67
C PRO A 710 -17.02 31.33 9.78
N GLY A 711 -18.24 30.79 9.65
CA GLY A 711 -18.50 29.54 8.94
C GLY A 711 -18.17 29.58 7.46
N GLY A 712 -17.45 28.58 6.99
CA GLY A 712 -17.23 28.36 5.56
C GLY A 712 -18.52 27.91 4.89
N LYS A 713 -18.96 28.62 3.84
CA LYS A 713 -20.04 28.13 2.97
C LYS A 713 -19.48 27.14 1.96
N ILE A 714 -20.19 26.05 1.74
CA ILE A 714 -20.00 25.17 0.59
C ILE A 714 -21.36 24.73 0.05
N ARG A 715 -21.47 24.71 -1.28
CA ARG A 715 -22.65 24.29 -2.03
C ARG A 715 -22.23 23.24 -3.05
N VAL A 716 -22.88 22.07 -3.02
CA VAL A 716 -22.59 20.94 -3.91
C VAL A 716 -23.86 20.49 -4.60
N ARG A 717 -23.91 20.57 -5.94
CA ARG A 717 -25.01 20.04 -6.75
C ARG A 717 -24.58 18.75 -7.44
N VAL A 718 -25.33 17.68 -7.20
CA VAL A 718 -25.16 16.40 -7.87
C VAL A 718 -26.21 16.30 -8.98
N VAL A 719 -25.80 16.14 -10.23
CA VAL A 719 -26.69 16.13 -11.41
C VAL A 719 -26.64 14.80 -12.19
N ASP A 720 -27.73 14.52 -12.90
CA ASP A 720 -27.80 13.50 -13.94
C ASP A 720 -27.10 13.97 -15.23
N GLU A 721 -26.93 13.05 -16.18
CA GLU A 721 -26.23 13.32 -17.43
C GLU A 721 -27.05 14.18 -18.43
N GLN A 722 -28.19 14.78 -18.02
CA GLN A 722 -28.74 15.97 -18.68
C GLN A 722 -29.03 17.11 -17.67
N GLY A 723 -28.18 17.27 -16.65
CA GLY A 723 -28.11 18.45 -15.79
C GLY A 723 -29.23 18.62 -14.76
N LYS A 724 -30.13 17.65 -14.57
CA LYS A 724 -31.15 17.72 -13.51
C LYS A 724 -30.57 17.16 -12.21
N GLY A 725 -30.90 17.80 -11.10
CA GLY A 725 -30.50 17.34 -9.77
C GLY A 725 -30.87 15.89 -9.46
N VAL A 726 -29.97 15.18 -8.78
CA VAL A 726 -30.15 13.81 -8.27
C VAL A 726 -30.68 13.87 -6.84
N PRO A 727 -31.97 13.55 -6.59
CA PRO A 727 -32.54 13.60 -5.24
C PRO A 727 -31.77 12.69 -4.27
N LYS A 728 -31.46 13.20 -3.08
CA LYS A 728 -30.85 12.43 -1.98
C LYS A 728 -29.50 11.77 -2.33
N ALA A 729 -28.76 12.34 -3.27
CA ALA A 729 -27.35 12.01 -3.46
C ALA A 729 -26.59 12.22 -2.14
N ARG A 730 -25.59 11.37 -1.85
CA ARG A 730 -24.87 11.40 -0.57
C ARG A 730 -23.46 11.97 -0.73
N ILE A 731 -23.11 12.91 0.13
CA ILE A 731 -21.75 13.42 0.34
C ILE A 731 -21.15 12.64 1.50
N PHE A 732 -20.33 11.63 1.21
CA PHE A 732 -19.80 10.70 2.22
C PHE A 732 -18.33 11.02 2.51
N PHE A 733 -18.11 11.81 3.58
CA PHE A 733 -16.78 12.23 4.01
C PHE A 733 -15.81 11.05 4.20
N GLN A 734 -14.56 11.24 3.77
CA GLN A 734 -13.47 10.25 3.86
C GLN A 734 -12.27 10.78 4.67
N ARG A 735 -11.82 12.03 4.43
CA ARG A 735 -10.59 12.58 5.02
C ARG A 735 -10.73 14.07 5.33
N TRP A 736 -10.16 14.50 6.45
CA TRP A 736 -10.00 15.91 6.84
C TRP A 736 -8.92 15.98 7.93
N ARG A 737 -7.87 16.77 7.72
CA ARG A 737 -6.68 16.84 8.58
C ARG A 737 -6.21 15.45 9.06
N GLY A 738 -6.09 14.50 8.13
CA GLY A 738 -5.83 13.09 8.41
C GLY A 738 -6.98 12.15 8.04
N HIS A 739 -6.99 10.94 8.61
CA HIS A 739 -8.04 9.93 8.45
C HIS A 739 -9.15 10.19 9.48
N ILE A 740 -10.40 10.37 9.05
CA ILE A 740 -11.51 10.64 9.97
C ILE A 740 -11.95 9.36 10.72
N GLN A 741 -12.55 9.52 11.89
CA GLN A 741 -13.18 8.42 12.62
C GLN A 741 -14.71 8.45 12.52
N TYR A 742 -15.26 9.19 11.57
CA TYR A 742 -16.68 9.44 11.28
C TYR A 742 -17.49 10.11 12.41
N PHE A 743 -16.88 10.49 13.53
CA PHE A 743 -17.59 11.26 14.57
C PHE A 743 -17.51 12.76 14.30
N GLU A 744 -16.46 13.21 13.59
CA GLU A 744 -16.14 14.61 13.32
C GLU A 744 -17.32 15.32 12.63
N PHE A 745 -17.95 14.66 11.66
CA PHE A 745 -19.10 15.13 10.90
C PHE A 745 -20.44 14.47 11.30
N ASP A 746 -20.55 13.86 12.50
CA ASP A 746 -21.72 13.05 12.88
C ASP A 746 -23.04 13.81 13.08
N HIS A 747 -22.97 15.14 13.12
CA HIS A 747 -24.09 16.07 13.23
C HIS A 747 -24.51 16.67 11.88
N ILE A 748 -23.71 16.47 10.82
CA ILE A 748 -23.94 17.04 9.49
C ILE A 748 -24.81 16.07 8.66
N SER A 749 -25.88 16.59 8.05
CA SER A 749 -26.64 15.83 7.06
C SER A 749 -25.73 15.51 5.87
N GLN A 750 -25.58 14.23 5.53
CA GLN A 750 -24.76 13.79 4.39
C GLN A 750 -25.57 13.66 3.10
N TYR A 751 -26.82 14.13 3.05
CA TYR A 751 -27.73 13.94 1.92
C TYR A 751 -28.17 15.26 1.32
N ALA A 752 -28.12 15.34 -0.01
CA ALA A 752 -28.70 16.40 -0.81
C ALA A 752 -30.23 16.40 -0.75
N ASP A 753 -30.84 17.53 -1.08
CA ASP A 753 -32.29 17.74 -1.14
C ASP A 753 -32.94 17.02 -2.34
N GLU A 754 -34.23 17.31 -2.60
CA GLU A 754 -34.95 16.77 -3.76
C GLU A 754 -34.51 17.40 -5.10
N ASN A 755 -33.75 18.51 -5.07
CA ASN A 755 -33.12 19.16 -6.22
C ASN A 755 -31.65 18.74 -6.41
N GLY A 756 -31.16 17.75 -5.65
CA GLY A 756 -29.78 17.29 -5.70
C GLY A 756 -28.74 18.31 -5.21
N VAL A 757 -29.17 19.32 -4.45
CA VAL A 757 -28.30 20.32 -3.82
C VAL A 757 -28.02 19.91 -2.37
N TRP A 758 -26.77 20.00 -1.97
CA TRP A 758 -26.32 19.92 -0.59
C TRP A 758 -25.62 21.24 -0.22
N GLU A 759 -26.00 21.84 0.89
CA GLU A 759 -25.47 23.13 1.38
C GLU A 759 -25.02 22.97 2.83
N TRP A 760 -23.89 23.57 3.17
CA TRP A 760 -23.35 23.61 4.52
C TRP A 760 -22.65 24.96 4.75
N ASN A 761 -23.11 25.72 5.76
CA ASN A 761 -22.63 27.08 6.06
C ASN A 761 -21.56 27.13 7.16
N GLU A 762 -21.15 25.97 7.67
CA GLU A 762 -20.25 25.80 8.83
C GLU A 762 -19.06 24.88 8.45
N ALA A 763 -18.77 24.77 7.16
CA ALA A 763 -17.69 23.94 6.64
C ALA A 763 -16.34 24.45 7.16
N PRO A 764 -15.35 23.54 7.33
CA PRO A 764 -13.98 23.95 7.60
C PRO A 764 -13.45 24.78 6.43
N LEU A 765 -12.55 25.71 6.76
CA LEU A 765 -11.93 26.61 5.78
C LEU A 765 -10.79 25.93 4.99
N ASP A 766 -10.30 24.79 5.47
CA ASP A 766 -9.28 23.94 4.83
C ASP A 766 -9.90 22.75 4.07
N GLU A 767 -9.11 22.14 3.18
CA GLU A 767 -9.57 21.06 2.29
C GLU A 767 -9.98 19.79 3.06
N PHE A 768 -11.13 19.22 2.69
CA PHE A 768 -11.58 17.89 3.08
C PHE A 768 -11.93 17.05 1.84
N GLN A 769 -11.98 15.73 1.99
CA GLN A 769 -12.32 14.80 0.91
C GLN A 769 -13.59 14.01 1.23
N ALA A 770 -14.45 13.84 0.23
CA ALA A 770 -15.68 13.07 0.33
C ALA A 770 -15.97 12.28 -0.97
N ASP A 771 -16.62 11.13 -0.84
CA ASP A 771 -17.24 10.46 -1.98
C ASP A 771 -18.54 11.16 -2.36
N ILE A 772 -18.77 11.38 -3.65
CA ILE A 772 -20.02 11.93 -4.19
C ILE A 772 -20.86 10.77 -4.73
N CYS A 773 -21.69 10.18 -3.87
CA CYS A 773 -22.47 8.97 -4.16
C CYS A 773 -23.83 9.33 -4.81
N ARG A 774 -24.04 8.93 -6.07
CA ARG A 774 -25.35 9.06 -6.72
C ARG A 774 -26.34 8.02 -6.21
N THR A 775 -27.57 8.46 -5.97
CA THR A 775 -28.71 7.61 -5.57
C THR A 775 -28.94 6.49 -6.59
N GLY A 776 -28.53 5.26 -6.27
CA GLY A 776 -28.60 4.12 -7.19
C GLY A 776 -27.70 4.26 -8.44
N GLY A 777 -26.59 5.00 -8.32
CA GLY A 777 -25.59 5.18 -9.38
C GLY A 777 -24.20 4.68 -8.99
N MET A 778 -23.17 5.28 -9.57
CA MET A 778 -21.77 5.21 -9.10
C MET A 778 -21.50 6.30 -8.05
N GLN A 779 -20.47 6.11 -7.24
CA GLN A 779 -19.84 7.19 -6.48
C GLN A 779 -18.55 7.66 -7.16
N LEU A 780 -18.30 8.96 -7.18
CA LEU A 780 -16.97 9.52 -7.43
C LEU A 780 -16.21 9.50 -6.11
N THR A 781 -15.06 8.81 -6.01
CA THR A 781 -14.32 8.70 -4.75
C THR A 781 -13.40 9.89 -4.48
N ASP A 782 -13.12 10.14 -3.20
CA ASP A 782 -12.05 11.05 -2.73
C ASP A 782 -12.05 12.45 -3.40
N GLN A 783 -13.23 13.04 -3.62
CA GLN A 783 -13.33 14.38 -4.19
C GLN A 783 -12.93 15.43 -3.15
N SER A 784 -11.87 16.19 -3.44
CA SER A 784 -11.44 17.34 -2.65
C SER A 784 -12.45 18.49 -2.73
N LEU A 785 -12.81 19.02 -1.55
CA LEU A 785 -13.81 20.05 -1.31
C LEU A 785 -13.27 21.09 -0.32
N GLN A 786 -13.62 22.35 -0.52
CA GLN A 786 -13.25 23.46 0.36
C GLN A 786 -14.40 24.49 0.37
N ALA A 787 -14.52 25.28 1.44
CA ALA A 787 -15.47 26.39 1.50
C ALA A 787 -15.14 27.47 0.46
N ARG A 788 -16.17 27.92 -0.29
CA ARG A 788 -16.13 28.97 -1.32
C ARG A 788 -17.55 29.35 -1.76
N GLU A 789 -17.72 30.48 -2.44
CA GLU A 789 -19.04 30.91 -2.94
C GLU A 789 -19.45 30.16 -4.24
N GLU A 790 -18.52 29.61 -5.04
CA GLU A 790 -18.87 28.88 -6.26
C GLU A 790 -19.35 27.44 -5.99
N GLU A 791 -20.56 27.13 -6.46
CA GLU A 791 -21.12 25.78 -6.40
C GLU A 791 -20.20 24.73 -7.06
N TYR A 792 -19.99 23.61 -6.36
CA TYR A 792 -19.39 22.40 -6.94
C TYR A 792 -20.48 21.62 -7.68
N VAL A 793 -20.34 21.43 -8.99
CA VAL A 793 -21.26 20.60 -9.79
C VAL A 793 -20.59 19.27 -10.13
N PHE A 794 -21.16 18.17 -9.66
CA PHE A 794 -20.70 16.81 -9.95
C PHE A 794 -21.75 16.01 -10.73
N ALA A 795 -21.31 15.19 -11.68
CA ALA A 795 -22.17 14.27 -12.43
C ALA A 795 -21.65 12.82 -12.31
N PRO A 796 -21.86 12.13 -11.18
CA PRO A 796 -21.45 10.74 -11.03
C PRO A 796 -22.17 9.83 -12.03
N PRO A 797 -21.50 8.86 -12.68
CA PRO A 797 -22.13 7.95 -13.63
C PRO A 797 -23.29 7.13 -13.04
N LYS A 798 -24.10 6.53 -13.91
CA LYS A 798 -24.98 5.42 -13.51
C LYS A 798 -24.15 4.21 -13.04
N THR A 799 -24.74 3.37 -12.19
CA THR A 799 -24.20 2.05 -11.80
C THR A 799 -23.75 1.27 -13.04
N LEU A 800 -22.53 0.75 -13.02
CA LEU A 800 -22.06 -0.21 -14.02
C LEU A 800 -22.75 -1.55 -13.77
N VAL A 801 -23.52 -2.03 -14.74
CA VAL A 801 -24.19 -3.33 -14.70
C VAL A 801 -23.54 -4.24 -15.73
N ILE A 802 -22.92 -5.33 -15.28
CA ILE A 802 -22.32 -6.34 -16.15
C ILE A 802 -23.16 -7.60 -16.04
N SER A 803 -23.68 -8.11 -17.15
CA SER A 803 -24.48 -9.33 -17.17
C SER A 803 -24.23 -10.17 -18.41
N GLY A 804 -24.60 -11.44 -18.37
CA GLY A 804 -24.48 -12.33 -19.51
C GLY A 804 -24.89 -13.75 -19.20
N LYS A 805 -24.74 -14.61 -20.19
CA LYS A 805 -24.95 -16.05 -20.11
C LYS A 805 -23.61 -16.77 -19.94
N VAL A 806 -23.66 -17.97 -19.36
CA VAL A 806 -22.52 -18.89 -19.33
C VAL A 806 -22.95 -20.18 -20.01
N ILE A 807 -22.26 -20.53 -21.10
CA ILE A 807 -22.53 -21.70 -21.94
C ILE A 807 -21.29 -22.57 -22.09
N ASP A 808 -21.50 -23.84 -22.37
CA ASP A 808 -20.47 -24.79 -22.77
C ASP A 808 -19.97 -24.44 -24.19
N ALA A 809 -18.66 -24.27 -24.36
CA ALA A 809 -18.06 -23.90 -25.64
C ALA A 809 -18.25 -24.96 -26.75
N LYS A 810 -18.40 -26.25 -26.39
CA LYS A 810 -18.62 -27.37 -27.32
C LYS A 810 -20.12 -27.62 -27.54
N THR A 811 -20.89 -27.82 -26.48
CA THR A 811 -22.33 -28.21 -26.59
C THR A 811 -23.30 -27.04 -26.77
N LYS A 812 -22.84 -25.80 -26.51
CA LYS A 812 -23.64 -24.55 -26.48
C LYS A 812 -24.81 -24.55 -25.48
N GLN A 813 -24.90 -25.56 -24.60
CA GLN A 813 -25.90 -25.60 -23.53
C GLN A 813 -25.51 -24.66 -22.38
N PRO A 814 -26.48 -24.10 -21.63
CA PRO A 814 -26.18 -23.29 -20.45
C PRO A 814 -25.47 -24.09 -19.35
N VAL A 815 -24.32 -23.62 -18.90
CA VAL A 815 -23.65 -24.15 -17.70
C VAL A 815 -24.47 -23.67 -16.50
N LYS A 816 -25.27 -24.56 -15.92
CA LYS A 816 -26.25 -24.16 -14.90
C LYS A 816 -25.60 -23.65 -13.62
N LYS A 817 -24.64 -24.42 -13.08
CA LYS A 817 -23.94 -24.14 -11.82
C LYS A 817 -22.56 -23.55 -12.11
N PHE A 818 -22.31 -22.32 -11.66
CA PHE A 818 -21.00 -21.68 -11.75
C PHE A 818 -20.85 -20.55 -10.74
N HIS A 819 -19.62 -20.18 -10.42
CA HIS A 819 -19.29 -19.05 -9.58
C HIS A 819 -18.87 -17.82 -10.39
N VAL A 820 -19.15 -16.64 -9.84
CA VAL A 820 -18.82 -15.35 -10.41
C VAL A 820 -18.08 -14.51 -9.38
N THR A 821 -16.94 -13.94 -9.76
CA THR A 821 -16.12 -13.06 -8.90
C THR A 821 -15.80 -11.76 -9.63
N HIS A 822 -15.98 -10.62 -8.95
CA HIS A 822 -15.57 -9.30 -9.45
C HIS A 822 -14.07 -9.07 -9.16
N GLY A 823 -13.35 -8.56 -10.15
CA GLY A 823 -11.93 -8.18 -10.03
C GLY A 823 -11.68 -6.73 -10.41
N TYR A 824 -10.78 -6.08 -9.68
CA TYR A 824 -10.30 -4.71 -9.92
C TYR A 824 -8.90 -4.55 -9.31
N PRO A 825 -8.04 -3.61 -9.77
CA PRO A 825 -6.76 -3.34 -9.13
C PRO A 825 -6.97 -2.55 -7.81
N LEU A 826 -6.19 -2.85 -6.75
CA LEU A 826 -6.33 -2.15 -5.46
C LEU A 826 -5.78 -0.72 -5.47
N ASP A 827 -4.81 -0.44 -6.34
CA ASP A 827 -4.26 0.90 -6.56
C ASP A 827 -3.95 1.12 -8.06
N LYS A 828 -3.87 2.37 -8.49
CA LYS A 828 -3.62 2.79 -9.89
C LYS A 828 -2.20 2.47 -10.37
N GLU A 829 -1.30 2.07 -9.48
CA GLU A 829 0.05 1.62 -9.81
C GLU A 829 0.22 0.09 -9.82
N GLN A 830 -0.76 -0.68 -9.31
CA GLN A 830 -0.71 -2.14 -9.30
C GLN A 830 -1.22 -2.76 -10.63
N SER A 831 -0.44 -3.69 -11.17
CA SER A 831 -0.75 -4.50 -12.36
C SER A 831 -1.76 -5.63 -12.09
N HIS A 832 -1.73 -6.20 -10.88
CA HIS A 832 -2.49 -7.40 -10.53
C HIS A 832 -3.96 -7.08 -10.24
N ILE A 833 -4.84 -7.97 -10.69
CA ILE A 833 -6.28 -7.88 -10.44
C ILE A 833 -6.60 -8.55 -9.11
N PHE A 834 -7.00 -7.75 -8.12
CA PHE A 834 -7.55 -8.27 -6.88
C PHE A 834 -8.95 -8.84 -7.14
N TRP A 835 -9.06 -10.16 -7.07
CA TRP A 835 -10.32 -10.88 -7.18
C TRP A 835 -11.04 -10.85 -5.83
N ASN A 836 -12.07 -10.02 -5.70
CA ASN A 836 -12.81 -9.85 -4.46
C ASN A 836 -13.71 -11.06 -4.18
N THR A 837 -13.12 -12.06 -3.53
CA THR A 837 -13.77 -13.30 -3.10
C THR A 837 -14.85 -13.10 -2.04
N THR A 838 -14.92 -11.92 -1.39
CA THR A 838 -15.99 -11.56 -0.43
C THR A 838 -17.35 -11.41 -1.11
N ASP A 839 -17.36 -10.82 -2.30
CA ASP A 839 -18.56 -10.58 -3.13
C ASP A 839 -18.73 -11.64 -4.23
N ARG A 840 -18.04 -12.79 -4.10
CA ARG A 840 -18.24 -13.98 -4.94
C ARG A 840 -19.64 -14.56 -4.71
N PHE A 841 -20.30 -14.98 -5.78
CA PHE A 841 -21.59 -15.66 -5.72
C PHE A 841 -21.64 -16.89 -6.63
N GLU A 842 -22.61 -17.76 -6.40
CA GLU A 842 -22.98 -18.88 -7.27
C GLU A 842 -24.23 -18.50 -8.09
N SER A 843 -24.28 -18.90 -9.35
CA SER A 843 -25.49 -18.91 -10.17
C SER A 843 -25.90 -20.34 -10.51
N LEU A 844 -27.21 -20.52 -10.74
CA LEU A 844 -27.87 -21.81 -10.95
C LEU A 844 -28.75 -21.86 -12.23
N ASP A 845 -28.85 -20.75 -12.97
CA ASP A 845 -29.76 -20.59 -14.12
C ASP A 845 -29.07 -20.38 -15.48
N GLY A 846 -27.73 -20.46 -15.51
CA GLY A 846 -26.94 -20.20 -16.72
C GLY A 846 -26.71 -18.71 -17.03
N GLN A 847 -27.08 -17.80 -16.13
CA GLN A 847 -26.95 -16.35 -16.31
C GLN A 847 -26.33 -15.66 -15.10
N TYR A 848 -25.80 -14.45 -15.28
CA TYR A 848 -25.25 -13.66 -14.17
C TYR A 848 -25.54 -12.16 -14.33
N GLN A 849 -25.55 -11.45 -13.20
CA GLN A 849 -25.55 -9.99 -13.16
C GLN A 849 -24.75 -9.48 -11.95
N LEU A 850 -23.76 -8.64 -12.24
CA LEU A 850 -23.03 -7.79 -11.29
C LEU A 850 -23.55 -6.35 -11.39
N ARG A 851 -23.55 -5.63 -10.26
CA ARG A 851 -23.92 -4.21 -10.17
C ARG A 851 -22.88 -3.47 -9.35
N ILE A 852 -21.97 -2.80 -10.05
CA ILE A 852 -20.82 -2.10 -9.49
C ILE A 852 -21.21 -0.63 -9.30
N ASN A 853 -21.00 -0.11 -8.10
CA ASN A 853 -21.37 1.26 -7.69
C ASN A 853 -20.19 2.08 -7.15
N ARG A 854 -18.98 1.51 -7.13
CA ARG A 854 -17.72 2.19 -6.78
C ARG A 854 -16.90 2.45 -8.03
N ASP A 855 -16.26 3.61 -8.09
CA ASP A 855 -15.26 3.88 -9.11
C ASP A 855 -14.05 2.96 -8.95
N ALA A 856 -13.58 2.43 -10.07
CA ALA A 856 -12.43 1.55 -10.23
C ALA A 856 -11.98 1.66 -11.69
N PRO A 857 -10.69 1.88 -11.99
CA PRO A 857 -10.23 2.25 -13.33
C PRO A 857 -10.55 1.20 -14.38
N ILE A 858 -10.49 -0.08 -14.00
CA ILE A 858 -10.95 -1.23 -14.78
C ILE A 858 -11.66 -2.22 -13.87
N ASN A 859 -12.61 -2.95 -14.44
CA ASN A 859 -13.32 -4.06 -13.81
C ASN A 859 -13.17 -5.29 -14.68
N LYS A 860 -13.05 -6.48 -14.07
CA LYS A 860 -13.13 -7.78 -14.72
C LYS A 860 -14.12 -8.68 -14.00
N VAL A 861 -14.64 -9.66 -14.73
CA VAL A 861 -15.48 -10.75 -14.21
C VAL A 861 -14.73 -12.05 -14.40
N ARG A 862 -14.65 -12.88 -13.36
CA ARG A 862 -14.08 -14.23 -13.39
C ARG A 862 -15.19 -15.26 -13.18
N ILE A 863 -15.24 -16.25 -14.05
CA ILE A 863 -16.17 -17.38 -13.98
C ILE A 863 -15.38 -18.65 -13.64
N GLU A 864 -15.86 -19.40 -12.65
CA GLU A 864 -15.30 -20.70 -12.27
C GLU A 864 -16.42 -21.74 -12.16
N ALA A 865 -16.30 -22.87 -12.85
CA ALA A 865 -17.27 -23.97 -12.82
C ALA A 865 -16.54 -25.32 -12.82
N ASP A 866 -17.10 -26.30 -12.12
CA ASP A 866 -16.53 -27.64 -11.98
C ASP A 866 -16.54 -28.35 -13.34
N GLY A 867 -15.39 -28.87 -13.79
CA GLY A 867 -15.21 -29.48 -15.12
C GLY A 867 -14.98 -28.49 -16.28
N TYR A 868 -14.68 -27.23 -15.99
CA TYR A 868 -14.49 -26.18 -17.00
C TYR A 868 -13.28 -25.28 -16.71
N GLN A 869 -12.55 -24.92 -17.77
CA GLN A 869 -11.46 -23.95 -17.71
C GLN A 869 -11.95 -22.61 -17.15
N VAL A 870 -11.25 -22.08 -16.14
CA VAL A 870 -11.53 -20.74 -15.59
C VAL A 870 -11.43 -19.70 -16.70
N ALA A 871 -12.46 -18.84 -16.80
CA ALA A 871 -12.52 -17.76 -17.78
C ALA A 871 -12.60 -16.39 -17.12
N THR A 872 -12.01 -15.38 -17.76
CA THR A 872 -12.08 -13.98 -17.33
C THR A 872 -12.54 -13.06 -18.47
N SER A 873 -13.31 -12.03 -18.15
CA SER A 873 -13.76 -11.05 -19.14
C SER A 873 -12.60 -10.17 -19.64
N ARG A 874 -12.86 -9.45 -20.74
CA ARG A 874 -12.11 -8.23 -21.07
C ARG A 874 -12.18 -7.22 -19.92
N GLU A 875 -11.36 -6.18 -20.02
CA GLU A 875 -11.48 -4.99 -19.18
C GLU A 875 -12.76 -4.24 -19.50
N ILE A 876 -13.51 -3.91 -18.44
CA ILE A 876 -14.79 -3.21 -18.49
C ILE A 876 -14.66 -1.94 -17.64
N LYS A 877 -14.90 -0.79 -18.25
CA LYS A 877 -14.61 0.52 -17.66
C LYS A 877 -15.83 1.05 -16.86
N PRO A 878 -15.59 1.86 -15.81
CA PRO A 878 -16.64 2.32 -14.90
C PRO A 878 -17.76 3.13 -15.59
N ASP A 879 -17.49 3.71 -16.77
CA ASP A 879 -18.43 4.50 -17.54
C ASP A 879 -19.14 3.76 -18.69
N GLU A 880 -18.98 2.44 -18.86
CA GLU A 880 -19.67 1.66 -19.90
C GLU A 880 -21.17 1.41 -19.64
N GLY A 881 -21.68 1.71 -18.44
CA GLY A 881 -23.11 1.65 -18.12
C GLY A 881 -23.67 0.22 -18.06
N ASN A 882 -24.26 -0.28 -19.15
CA ASN A 882 -24.85 -1.62 -19.21
C ASN A 882 -24.07 -2.50 -20.20
N VAL A 883 -23.33 -3.47 -19.70
CA VAL A 883 -22.47 -4.35 -20.49
C VAL A 883 -23.02 -5.77 -20.53
N SER A 884 -23.27 -6.27 -21.75
CA SER A 884 -23.52 -7.70 -21.98
C SER A 884 -22.21 -8.40 -22.32
N PHE A 885 -21.86 -9.46 -21.59
CA PHE A 885 -20.67 -10.27 -21.86
C PHE A 885 -20.99 -11.75 -21.58
N ASP A 886 -21.19 -12.52 -22.64
CA ASP A 886 -21.47 -13.96 -22.53
C ASP A 886 -20.15 -14.75 -22.50
N PHE A 887 -20.06 -15.75 -21.61
CA PHE A 887 -18.92 -16.65 -21.50
C PHE A 887 -19.21 -17.99 -22.18
N ALA A 888 -18.31 -18.44 -23.04
CA ALA A 888 -18.25 -19.82 -23.53
C ALA A 888 -17.10 -20.53 -22.80
N LEU A 889 -17.42 -21.43 -21.87
CA LEU A 889 -16.42 -22.15 -21.07
C LEU A 889 -15.95 -23.41 -21.80
N GLU A 890 -14.63 -23.61 -21.87
CA GLU A 890 -14.05 -24.82 -22.45
C GLU A 890 -14.05 -25.98 -21.44
N PRO A 891 -14.66 -27.15 -21.75
CA PRO A 891 -14.62 -28.30 -20.85
C PRO A 891 -13.19 -28.84 -20.70
N ALA A 892 -12.73 -28.97 -19.46
CA ALA A 892 -11.39 -29.37 -19.07
C ALA A 892 -11.42 -30.15 -17.73
N GLU A 893 -10.44 -31.02 -17.48
CA GLU A 893 -10.41 -31.84 -16.27
C GLU A 893 -10.08 -31.02 -15.02
N ASP A 894 -10.85 -31.22 -13.93
CA ASP A 894 -10.58 -30.58 -12.64
C ASP A 894 -9.24 -31.01 -12.05
N ILE A 895 -8.56 -30.08 -11.40
CA ILE A 895 -7.35 -30.37 -10.64
C ILE A 895 -7.79 -31.03 -9.33
N ALA A 896 -7.74 -32.36 -9.30
CA ALA A 896 -8.26 -33.20 -8.23
C ALA A 896 -7.15 -33.99 -7.51
N SER A 897 -7.26 -34.12 -6.18
CA SER A 897 -6.38 -35.00 -5.40
C SER A 897 -6.99 -35.41 -4.05
N HIS A 898 -6.58 -36.56 -3.53
CA HIS A 898 -6.96 -37.02 -2.19
C HIS A 898 -6.01 -36.48 -1.14
N ILE A 899 -6.51 -35.85 -0.08
CA ILE A 899 -5.72 -35.39 1.06
C ILE A 899 -5.75 -36.46 2.15
N GLN A 900 -4.56 -36.91 2.56
CA GLN A 900 -4.38 -37.83 3.67
C GLN A 900 -3.80 -37.14 4.89
N THR A 901 -4.35 -37.45 6.06
CA THR A 901 -3.75 -37.15 7.37
C THR A 901 -2.31 -37.70 7.45
N PRO A 902 -1.47 -37.24 8.40
CA PRO A 902 -0.12 -37.78 8.59
C PRO A 902 -0.09 -39.30 8.81
N THR A 903 -1.18 -39.86 9.35
CA THR A 903 -1.40 -41.30 9.57
C THR A 903 -1.91 -42.09 8.35
N GLY A 904 -2.09 -41.45 7.19
CA GLY A 904 -2.55 -42.10 5.94
C GLY A 904 -4.07 -42.22 5.78
N LYS A 905 -4.87 -41.92 6.81
CA LYS A 905 -6.34 -41.85 6.69
C LYS A 905 -6.78 -40.61 5.88
N PRO A 906 -7.92 -40.66 5.16
CA PRO A 906 -8.58 -39.47 4.61
C PRO A 906 -8.64 -38.28 5.57
N ALA A 907 -8.39 -37.08 5.05
CA ALA A 907 -8.49 -35.81 5.78
C ALA A 907 -9.77 -35.06 5.41
N ALA A 908 -10.91 -35.62 5.83
CA ALA A 908 -12.22 -35.01 5.58
C ALA A 908 -12.36 -33.62 6.21
N ASP A 909 -13.07 -32.71 5.54
CA ASP A 909 -13.21 -31.31 5.96
C ASP A 909 -11.86 -30.55 6.10
N ALA A 910 -10.82 -31.00 5.39
CA ALA A 910 -9.58 -30.23 5.23
C ALA A 910 -9.86 -28.95 4.43
N GLU A 911 -9.37 -27.82 4.92
CA GLU A 911 -9.57 -26.48 4.34
C GLU A 911 -8.44 -26.17 3.36
N ILE A 912 -8.75 -26.05 2.05
CA ILE A 912 -7.80 -25.77 0.97
C ILE A 912 -7.99 -24.34 0.48
N THR A 913 -7.01 -23.47 0.76
CA THR A 913 -6.99 -22.09 0.25
C THR A 913 -6.06 -21.97 -0.96
N ILE A 914 -6.59 -21.42 -2.05
CA ILE A 914 -5.94 -21.28 -3.36
C ILE A 914 -5.45 -19.83 -3.51
N GLY A 915 -4.15 -19.62 -3.27
CA GLY A 915 -3.49 -18.33 -3.46
C GLY A 915 -2.99 -18.15 -4.89
N ILE A 916 -3.22 -16.97 -5.46
CA ILE A 916 -2.65 -16.49 -6.73
C ILE A 916 -2.08 -15.08 -6.54
N ALA A 917 -1.30 -14.58 -7.49
CA ALA A 917 -0.76 -13.22 -7.50
C ALA A 917 -1.82 -12.17 -7.11
N GLY A 918 -1.47 -11.25 -6.20
CA GLY A 918 -2.39 -10.21 -5.71
C GLY A 918 -3.50 -10.67 -4.75
N THR A 919 -3.56 -11.94 -4.36
CA THR A 919 -4.43 -12.42 -3.24
C THR A 919 -3.66 -12.51 -1.92
N GLN A 920 -4.39 -12.57 -0.81
CA GLN A 920 -3.82 -12.68 0.54
C GLN A 920 -4.32 -13.94 1.26
N ILE A 921 -3.45 -14.64 1.99
CA ILE A 921 -3.81 -15.75 2.88
C ILE A 921 -3.29 -15.46 4.29
N ALA A 922 -4.20 -15.32 5.25
CA ALA A 922 -3.86 -15.15 6.66
C ALA A 922 -4.06 -16.46 7.43
N ILE A 923 -2.97 -17.02 7.98
CA ILE A 923 -3.02 -18.20 8.84
C ILE A 923 -2.89 -17.76 10.31
N MET A 924 -3.87 -18.12 11.14
CA MET A 924 -3.92 -17.79 12.56
C MET A 924 -4.09 -19.08 13.39
N ASN A 925 -3.09 -19.45 14.19
CA ASN A 925 -3.08 -20.66 15.03
C ASN A 925 -3.37 -21.96 14.25
N GLY A 926 -2.71 -22.14 13.09
CA GLY A 926 -2.91 -23.30 12.21
C GLY A 926 -4.33 -23.46 11.67
N LYS A 927 -4.98 -22.33 11.34
CA LYS A 927 -6.29 -22.22 10.67
C LYS A 927 -6.29 -21.02 9.73
N VAL A 928 -7.07 -21.06 8.66
CA VAL A 928 -7.26 -19.89 7.81
C VAL A 928 -8.12 -18.84 8.54
N ARG A 929 -7.85 -17.56 8.32
CA ARG A 929 -8.58 -16.43 8.91
C ARG A 929 -9.34 -15.68 7.82
N ASN A 930 -10.57 -16.09 7.55
CA ASN A 930 -11.44 -15.56 6.47
C ASN A 930 -11.56 -14.01 6.49
N LEU A 931 -11.52 -13.38 7.68
CA LEU A 931 -11.50 -11.91 7.85
C LEU A 931 -10.24 -11.20 7.31
N SER A 932 -9.25 -11.95 6.83
CA SER A 932 -7.97 -11.43 6.34
C SER A 932 -7.38 -12.34 5.25
N THR A 933 -8.20 -13.22 4.67
CA THR A 933 -7.87 -14.07 3.53
C THR A 933 -8.77 -13.64 2.39
N TYR A 934 -8.19 -13.24 1.27
CA TYR A 934 -8.91 -12.80 0.06
C TYR A 934 -8.77 -13.82 -1.09
N ALA A 935 -8.29 -15.01 -0.76
CA ALA A 935 -8.11 -16.16 -1.65
C ALA A 935 -9.33 -17.10 -1.64
N THR A 936 -9.54 -17.84 -2.73
CA THR A 936 -10.64 -18.81 -2.82
C THR A 936 -10.35 -19.99 -1.90
N THR A 937 -11.34 -20.45 -1.13
CA THR A 937 -11.20 -21.58 -0.19
C THR A 937 -12.25 -22.64 -0.48
N VAL A 938 -11.83 -23.90 -0.62
CA VAL A 938 -12.68 -25.08 -0.77
C VAL A 938 -12.40 -26.07 0.37
N HIS A 939 -13.24 -27.09 0.55
CA HIS A 939 -13.09 -28.12 1.59
C HIS A 939 -13.08 -29.51 0.95
N ALA A 940 -12.32 -30.44 1.52
CA ALA A 940 -12.30 -31.84 1.11
C ALA A 940 -13.55 -32.60 1.60
N ASP A 941 -13.99 -33.58 0.82
CA ASP A 941 -15.14 -34.44 1.14
C ASP A 941 -14.84 -35.52 2.20
N ALA A 942 -15.75 -36.47 2.41
CA ALA A 942 -15.62 -37.53 3.41
C ALA A 942 -14.43 -38.49 3.14
N ASP A 943 -14.05 -38.67 1.87
CA ASP A 943 -12.91 -39.51 1.45
C ASP A 943 -11.62 -38.68 1.29
N GLY A 944 -11.67 -37.40 1.66
CA GLY A 944 -10.54 -36.46 1.59
C GLY A 944 -10.27 -35.96 0.19
N LEU A 945 -11.13 -36.24 -0.80
CA LEU A 945 -11.00 -35.75 -2.15
C LEU A 945 -11.38 -34.26 -2.19
N PHE A 946 -10.62 -33.47 -2.94
CA PHE A 946 -11.01 -32.13 -3.36
C PHE A 946 -10.74 -31.94 -4.85
N ASN A 947 -11.57 -31.12 -5.48
CA ASN A 947 -11.44 -30.69 -6.86
C ASN A 947 -11.36 -29.16 -6.89
N ILE A 948 -10.53 -28.60 -7.78
CA ILE A 948 -10.58 -27.17 -8.12
C ILE A 948 -10.66 -27.00 -9.66
N PRO A 949 -11.47 -26.04 -10.17
CA PRO A 949 -11.53 -25.78 -11.60
C PRO A 949 -10.15 -25.48 -12.20
N PRO A 950 -9.83 -26.00 -13.40
CA PRO A 950 -8.51 -25.88 -14.02
C PRO A 950 -8.14 -24.44 -14.35
N ARG A 951 -6.86 -24.13 -14.20
CA ARG A 951 -6.26 -22.79 -14.16
C ARG A 951 -5.04 -22.73 -15.07
N GLN A 952 -4.75 -21.55 -15.59
CA GLN A 952 -3.55 -21.28 -16.41
C GLN A 952 -2.53 -20.39 -15.67
N GLU A 953 -2.99 -19.66 -14.65
CA GLU A 953 -2.15 -18.91 -13.74
C GLU A 953 -1.43 -19.82 -12.71
N SER A 954 -0.21 -19.44 -12.32
CA SER A 954 0.46 -20.05 -11.17
C SER A 954 -0.38 -19.88 -9.91
N PHE A 955 -0.47 -20.94 -9.10
CA PHE A 955 -1.19 -20.93 -7.83
C PHE A 955 -0.45 -21.71 -6.74
N GLN A 956 -0.65 -21.28 -5.50
CA GLN A 956 -0.17 -21.96 -4.31
C GLN A 956 -1.35 -22.49 -3.50
N LEU A 957 -1.22 -23.70 -2.95
CA LEU A 957 -2.22 -24.29 -2.06
C LEU A 957 -1.71 -24.25 -0.61
N VAL A 958 -2.49 -23.61 0.26
CA VAL A 958 -2.37 -23.75 1.72
C VAL A 958 -3.49 -24.67 2.17
N ILE A 959 -3.13 -25.87 2.64
CA ILE A 959 -4.08 -26.88 3.13
C ILE A 959 -3.96 -26.98 4.64
N THR A 960 -5.05 -26.81 5.39
CA THR A 960 -5.06 -26.97 6.85
C THR A 960 -6.15 -27.94 7.33
N HIS A 961 -5.80 -28.83 8.26
CA HIS A 961 -6.69 -29.81 8.85
C HIS A 961 -6.34 -29.96 10.36
N PRO A 962 -7.23 -30.43 11.25
CA PRO A 962 -6.91 -30.59 12.66
C PRO A 962 -5.67 -31.45 12.98
N THR A 963 -5.30 -32.39 12.11
CA THR A 963 -4.13 -33.27 12.30
C THR A 963 -2.84 -32.79 11.63
N GLY A 964 -2.89 -31.82 10.72
CA GLY A 964 -1.72 -31.43 9.93
C GLY A 964 -2.02 -30.38 8.85
N PHE A 965 -1.01 -30.08 8.04
CA PHE A 965 -1.07 -29.10 6.95
C PHE A 965 -0.26 -29.55 5.73
N ALA A 966 -0.47 -28.90 4.59
CA ALA A 966 0.45 -28.94 3.45
C ALA A 966 0.55 -27.55 2.81
N TYR A 967 1.67 -27.31 2.12
CA TYR A 967 1.93 -26.12 1.32
C TYR A 967 2.60 -26.55 0.01
N LEU A 968 2.04 -26.12 -1.11
CA LEU A 968 2.44 -26.55 -2.46
C LEU A 968 2.36 -25.35 -3.43
N SER A 969 3.26 -25.29 -4.42
CA SER A 969 3.15 -24.41 -5.59
C SER A 969 2.92 -25.26 -6.85
N SER A 970 2.07 -24.79 -7.76
CA SER A 970 1.85 -25.41 -9.09
C SER A 970 3.09 -25.42 -9.97
N GLU A 971 4.04 -24.52 -9.71
CA GLU A 971 5.28 -24.38 -10.48
C GLU A 971 6.26 -25.53 -10.21
N ASN A 972 6.09 -26.24 -9.09
CA ASN A 972 6.83 -27.47 -8.77
C ASN A 972 6.29 -28.70 -9.52
N GLY A 973 5.33 -28.53 -10.44
CA GLY A 973 4.76 -29.58 -11.28
C GLY A 973 3.35 -30.01 -10.85
N LYS A 974 2.92 -31.18 -11.32
CA LYS A 974 1.61 -31.75 -10.97
C LYS A 974 1.51 -31.98 -9.46
N LEU A 975 0.35 -31.66 -8.88
CA LEU A 975 0.07 -31.91 -7.47
C LEU A 975 0.22 -33.41 -7.15
N PRO A 976 0.82 -33.79 -6.00
CA PRO A 976 0.81 -35.17 -5.53
C PRO A 976 -0.62 -35.70 -5.37
N ASN A 977 -0.83 -36.98 -5.65
CA ASN A 977 -2.08 -37.69 -5.35
C ASN A 977 -1.75 -39.08 -4.78
N PRO A 978 -1.96 -39.32 -3.48
CA PRO A 978 -2.51 -38.41 -2.48
C PRO A 978 -1.54 -37.29 -2.05
N ILE A 979 -2.08 -36.14 -1.62
CA ILE A 979 -1.36 -35.15 -0.82
C ILE A 979 -1.32 -35.63 0.63
N LYS A 980 -0.14 -36.03 1.12
CA LYS A 980 0.04 -36.38 2.53
C LYS A 980 0.35 -35.14 3.37
N LEU A 981 -0.46 -34.88 4.39
CA LEU A 981 -0.28 -33.77 5.32
C LEU A 981 0.92 -34.00 6.26
N THR A 982 1.70 -32.95 6.49
CA THR A 982 2.71 -32.87 7.54
C THR A 982 2.02 -32.69 8.89
N ALA A 983 2.42 -33.46 9.91
CA ALA A 983 1.87 -33.33 11.25
C ALA A 983 2.24 -31.98 11.88
N TRP A 984 1.29 -31.34 12.55
CA TRP A 984 1.57 -30.17 13.40
C TRP A 984 2.58 -30.54 14.49
N ALA A 985 3.49 -29.62 14.82
CA ALA A 985 4.17 -29.64 16.11
C ALA A 985 3.23 -29.05 17.18
N ARG A 986 3.43 -29.42 18.44
CA ARG A 986 2.67 -28.91 19.58
C ARG A 986 3.61 -28.35 20.65
N LEU A 987 3.23 -27.26 21.29
CA LEU A 987 4.02 -26.61 22.34
C LEU A 987 3.14 -26.31 23.55
N GLU A 988 3.57 -26.70 24.75
CA GLU A 988 2.89 -26.37 26.00
C GLU A 988 3.86 -26.03 27.14
N GLY A 989 3.35 -25.43 28.21
CA GLY A 989 4.11 -25.15 29.42
C GLY A 989 3.46 -24.08 30.29
N THR A 990 4.22 -23.50 31.22
CA THR A 990 3.81 -22.35 32.04
C THR A 990 4.64 -21.10 31.71
N PHE A 991 3.99 -19.94 31.72
CA PHE A 991 4.64 -18.64 31.58
C PHE A 991 4.60 -17.86 32.89
N ARG A 992 5.72 -17.24 33.22
CA ARG A 992 5.98 -16.50 34.45
C ARG A 992 6.64 -15.16 34.15
N VAL A 993 6.47 -14.21 35.07
CA VAL A 993 7.19 -12.93 35.10
C VAL A 993 7.75 -12.78 36.50
N ALA A 994 9.06 -12.53 36.64
CA ALA A 994 9.75 -12.53 37.93
C ALA A 994 9.44 -13.79 38.77
N ASN A 995 9.40 -14.96 38.11
CA ASN A 995 9.02 -16.28 38.65
C ASN A 995 7.55 -16.42 39.14
N GLN A 996 6.76 -15.34 39.20
CA GLN A 996 5.34 -15.39 39.56
C GLN A 996 4.48 -15.88 38.39
N ILE A 997 3.33 -16.52 38.70
CA ILE A 997 2.38 -16.97 37.67
C ILE A 997 1.78 -15.75 36.96
N ALA A 998 1.83 -15.74 35.63
CA ALA A 998 1.39 -14.61 34.82
C ALA A 998 0.17 -14.99 33.92
N PRO A 999 -1.07 -14.82 34.42
CA PRO A 999 -2.29 -15.20 33.72
C PRO A 999 -2.73 -14.17 32.67
N ASN A 1000 -3.53 -14.60 31.70
CA ASN A 1000 -4.10 -13.78 30.61
C ASN A 1000 -3.07 -13.08 29.68
N VAL A 1001 -1.77 -13.37 29.81
CA VAL A 1001 -0.70 -12.81 28.96
C VAL A 1001 -0.74 -13.43 27.57
N THR A 1002 -0.62 -12.62 26.52
CA THR A 1002 -0.54 -13.11 25.14
C THR A 1002 0.89 -13.55 24.83
N LEU A 1003 1.06 -14.80 24.43
CA LEU A 1003 2.30 -15.37 23.91
C LEU A 1003 2.22 -15.53 22.39
N SER A 1004 3.37 -15.50 21.72
CA SER A 1004 3.49 -15.73 20.28
C SER A 1004 4.64 -16.66 19.94
N ILE A 1005 4.49 -17.40 18.83
CA ILE A 1005 5.62 -18.00 18.11
C ILE A 1005 5.88 -17.13 16.86
N GLN A 1006 7.13 -16.70 16.69
CA GLN A 1006 7.57 -15.81 15.61
C GLN A 1006 8.68 -16.49 14.77
N GLY A 1007 8.88 -16.03 13.53
CA GLY A 1007 9.85 -16.63 12.59
C GLY A 1007 9.49 -18.04 12.10
N ASN A 1008 8.27 -18.51 12.36
CA ASN A 1008 7.83 -19.89 12.13
C ASN A 1008 6.54 -19.92 11.28
N GLY A 1009 6.48 -20.84 10.32
CA GLY A 1009 5.34 -21.03 9.42
C GLY A 1009 5.47 -20.35 8.06
N ILE A 1010 4.44 -20.49 7.23
CA ILE A 1010 4.43 -20.05 5.84
C ILE A 1010 4.30 -18.52 5.80
N ASN A 1011 5.27 -17.85 5.19
CA ASN A 1011 5.30 -16.41 5.01
C ASN A 1011 5.87 -16.11 3.61
N VAL A 1012 5.07 -15.49 2.74
CA VAL A 1012 5.37 -15.20 1.33
C VAL A 1012 4.95 -13.77 1.04
N TYR A 1013 5.88 -12.96 0.56
CA TYR A 1013 5.73 -11.50 0.45
C TYR A 1013 6.17 -10.94 -0.92
N GLU A 1014 6.38 -11.82 -1.90
CA GLU A 1014 6.78 -11.49 -3.27
C GLU A 1014 5.57 -11.01 -4.10
N GLU A 1015 5.79 -10.14 -5.07
CA GLU A 1015 4.72 -9.42 -5.81
C GLU A 1015 3.92 -10.34 -6.75
N ASP A 1016 4.59 -11.24 -7.47
CA ASP A 1016 3.98 -12.22 -8.37
C ASP A 1016 3.32 -13.42 -7.65
N ASN A 1017 3.46 -13.50 -6.32
CA ASN A 1017 2.94 -14.60 -5.50
C ASN A 1017 1.75 -14.15 -4.63
N PRO A 1018 0.95 -15.08 -4.05
CA PRO A 1018 0.00 -14.72 -3.01
C PRO A 1018 0.73 -14.23 -1.76
N HIS A 1019 0.21 -13.17 -1.15
CA HIS A 1019 0.71 -12.63 0.12
C HIS A 1019 0.25 -13.54 1.27
N ILE A 1020 1.08 -14.52 1.64
CA ILE A 1020 0.78 -15.46 2.74
C ILE A 1020 1.48 -14.97 4.00
N TYR A 1021 0.77 -14.92 5.14
CA TYR A 1021 1.40 -14.71 6.43
C TYR A 1021 0.85 -15.63 7.51
N THR A 1022 1.75 -16.05 8.41
CA THR A 1022 1.41 -16.89 9.57
C THR A 1022 1.55 -16.11 10.87
N ARG A 1023 0.59 -16.29 11.78
CA ARG A 1023 0.67 -15.80 13.16
C ARG A 1023 0.15 -16.84 14.15
N ASN A 1024 1.00 -17.30 15.04
CA ASN A 1024 0.64 -18.21 16.12
C ASN A 1024 0.68 -17.46 17.45
N GLN A 1025 -0.48 -17.28 18.09
CA GLN A 1025 -0.69 -16.52 19.33
C GLN A 1025 -1.72 -17.18 20.25
N VAL A 1026 -1.40 -17.32 21.54
CA VAL A 1026 -2.30 -17.86 22.57
C VAL A 1026 -2.27 -16.99 23.82
N LYS A 1027 -3.26 -17.13 24.71
CA LYS A 1027 -3.25 -16.51 26.05
C LYS A 1027 -2.99 -17.56 27.13
N THR A 1028 -2.30 -17.17 28.19
CA THR A 1028 -2.11 -17.99 29.38
C THR A 1028 -3.39 -18.10 30.19
N ASP A 1029 -3.65 -19.27 30.78
CA ASP A 1029 -4.78 -19.49 31.70
C ASP A 1029 -4.53 -18.85 33.08
N GLN A 1030 -5.46 -19.02 34.02
CA GLN A 1030 -5.34 -18.49 35.39
C GLN A 1030 -4.17 -19.10 36.19
N ASN A 1031 -3.58 -20.20 35.73
CA ASN A 1031 -2.41 -20.87 36.29
C ASN A 1031 -1.13 -20.55 35.50
N GLY A 1032 -1.18 -19.62 34.55
CA GLY A 1032 -0.06 -19.29 33.65
C GLY A 1032 0.20 -20.34 32.56
N ARG A 1033 -0.63 -21.39 32.44
CA ARG A 1033 -0.46 -22.46 31.46
C ARG A 1033 -0.82 -21.98 30.07
N TYR A 1034 -0.10 -22.45 29.06
CA TYR A 1034 -0.40 -22.18 27.66
C TYR A 1034 -0.22 -23.43 26.80
N VAL A 1035 -0.96 -23.50 25.68
CA VAL A 1035 -0.86 -24.58 24.70
C VAL A 1035 -1.04 -24.01 23.30
N PHE A 1036 -0.04 -24.18 22.44
CA PHE A 1036 -0.15 -24.00 20.99
C PHE A 1036 -0.39 -25.39 20.36
N GLU A 1037 -1.65 -25.70 20.05
CA GLU A 1037 -2.07 -27.01 19.50
C GLU A 1037 -1.63 -27.24 18.04
N ARG A 1038 -1.20 -26.18 17.33
CA ARG A 1038 -0.84 -26.21 15.91
C ARG A 1038 0.32 -25.26 15.63
N VAL A 1039 1.54 -25.80 15.69
CA VAL A 1039 2.78 -25.09 15.36
C VAL A 1039 3.36 -25.68 14.08
N PHE A 1040 3.90 -24.84 13.20
CA PHE A 1040 4.58 -25.32 12.00
C PHE A 1040 5.95 -25.92 12.38
N PRO A 1041 6.36 -27.05 11.80
CA PRO A 1041 7.72 -27.55 11.96
C PRO A 1041 8.77 -26.57 11.42
N GLY A 1042 10.01 -26.71 11.87
CA GLY A 1042 11.12 -25.80 11.58
C GLY A 1042 11.50 -24.95 12.80
N ASN A 1043 12.35 -23.95 12.60
CA ASN A 1043 12.79 -23.07 13.68
C ASN A 1043 11.74 -21.97 13.98
N GLY A 1044 11.86 -21.33 15.13
CA GLY A 1044 11.04 -20.18 15.53
C GLY A 1044 11.45 -19.67 16.91
N TYR A 1045 10.82 -18.59 17.36
CA TYR A 1045 11.04 -18.00 18.67
C TYR A 1045 9.74 -17.92 19.48
N VAL A 1046 9.76 -18.38 20.72
CA VAL A 1046 8.61 -18.37 21.64
C VAL A 1046 8.78 -17.26 22.67
N GLY A 1047 7.79 -16.40 22.84
CA GLY A 1047 7.85 -15.33 23.85
C GLY A 1047 6.54 -14.60 24.08
N ARG A 1048 6.53 -13.65 25.03
CA ARG A 1048 5.43 -12.70 25.21
C ARG A 1048 5.27 -11.85 23.95
N ASN A 1049 4.04 -11.64 23.51
CA ASN A 1049 3.73 -10.75 22.41
C ASN A 1049 3.46 -9.33 22.94
N ILE A 1050 4.47 -8.45 22.89
CA ILE A 1050 4.28 -7.02 23.14
C ILE A 1050 3.30 -6.45 22.10
N THR A 1051 2.33 -5.68 22.55
CA THR A 1051 1.27 -5.12 21.70
C THR A 1051 1.48 -3.64 21.49
N PHE A 1052 1.73 -3.26 20.24
CA PHE A 1052 1.83 -1.88 19.79
C PHE A 1052 0.54 -1.46 19.06
N MET A 1053 0.12 -0.22 19.30
CA MET A 1053 -1.05 0.41 18.71
C MET A 1053 -0.58 1.62 17.87
N VAL A 1054 -1.05 1.70 16.62
CA VAL A 1054 -0.48 2.57 15.57
C VAL A 1054 -0.31 4.04 16.00
N ASN A 1055 -1.25 4.58 16.81
CA ASN A 1055 -1.23 5.97 17.28
C ASN A 1055 -1.03 6.10 18.81
N GLU A 1056 -0.68 5.03 19.51
CA GLU A 1056 -0.62 5.00 20.98
C GLU A 1056 0.68 4.37 21.52
N GLY A 1057 1.49 3.73 20.66
CA GLY A 1057 2.71 3.03 21.03
C GLY A 1057 2.41 1.71 21.76
N ALA A 1058 3.28 1.34 22.69
CA ALA A 1058 3.11 0.20 23.58
C ALA A 1058 1.90 0.37 24.52
N THR A 1059 1.04 -0.64 24.59
CA THR A 1059 -0.13 -0.61 25.48
C THR A 1059 0.18 -0.89 26.95
N GLU A 1060 1.41 -1.33 27.26
CA GLU A 1060 1.88 -1.74 28.58
C GLU A 1060 3.40 -1.57 28.68
N VAL A 1061 3.90 -1.29 29.89
CA VAL A 1061 5.33 -1.31 30.22
C VAL A 1061 5.72 -2.75 30.57
N THR A 1062 6.56 -3.38 29.74
CA THR A 1062 6.90 -4.80 29.88
C THR A 1062 8.15 -5.16 29.09
N SER A 1063 8.79 -6.26 29.48
CA SER A 1063 9.66 -7.02 28.58
C SER A 1063 8.97 -8.23 27.95
N ALA A 1064 9.62 -8.76 26.92
CA ALA A 1064 9.41 -10.07 26.36
C ALA A 1064 10.78 -10.69 26.06
N ILE A 1065 10.96 -11.94 26.49
CA ILE A 1065 12.08 -12.77 26.05
C ILE A 1065 11.55 -13.73 24.99
N GLN A 1066 12.21 -13.73 23.83
CA GLN A 1066 11.91 -14.58 22.69
C GLN A 1066 12.95 -15.70 22.65
N ILE A 1067 12.60 -16.87 23.16
CA ILE A 1067 13.50 -18.03 23.25
C ILE A 1067 13.45 -18.81 21.93
N PRO A 1068 14.59 -19.06 21.26
CA PRO A 1068 14.61 -19.89 20.06
C PRO A 1068 14.23 -21.35 20.38
N GLN A 1069 13.44 -21.95 19.50
CA GLN A 1069 12.96 -23.32 19.62
C GLN A 1069 12.88 -23.97 18.23
N GLN A 1070 13.40 -25.19 18.11
CA GLN A 1070 13.17 -26.05 16.95
C GLN A 1070 11.87 -26.85 17.16
N PHE A 1071 11.00 -26.86 16.16
CA PHE A 1071 9.72 -27.57 16.16
C PHE A 1071 9.78 -28.77 15.22
N GLU A 1072 9.58 -29.97 15.75
CA GLU A 1072 9.54 -31.21 14.96
C GLU A 1072 8.10 -31.66 14.69
N ALA A 1073 7.83 -32.12 13.47
CA ALA A 1073 6.51 -32.55 13.04
C ALA A 1073 5.96 -33.69 13.93
N GLY A 1074 4.77 -33.50 14.49
CA GLY A 1074 4.10 -34.49 15.35
C GLY A 1074 4.65 -34.62 16.77
N LYS A 1075 5.75 -33.93 17.14
CA LYS A 1075 6.23 -33.92 18.53
C LYS A 1075 5.50 -32.86 19.37
N THR A 1076 5.31 -33.17 20.65
CA THR A 1076 4.97 -32.19 21.69
C THR A 1076 6.25 -31.74 22.38
N ILE A 1077 6.43 -30.43 22.53
CA ILE A 1077 7.52 -29.80 23.28
C ILE A 1077 6.91 -29.19 24.56
N THR A 1078 7.54 -29.46 25.70
CA THR A 1078 7.21 -28.81 26.97
C THR A 1078 8.28 -27.76 27.27
N LEU A 1079 7.89 -26.49 27.38
CA LEU A 1079 8.78 -25.36 27.60
C LEU A 1079 8.17 -24.43 28.65
N ASP A 1080 8.82 -24.28 29.81
CA ASP A 1080 8.45 -23.23 30.75
C ASP A 1080 9.21 -21.94 30.45
N LEU A 1081 8.52 -20.81 30.54
CA LEU A 1081 9.03 -19.48 30.23
C LEU A 1081 9.09 -18.62 31.51
N GLY A 1082 10.16 -17.83 31.68
CA GLY A 1082 10.29 -16.88 32.80
C GLY A 1082 10.64 -17.50 34.17
N ARG A 1083 11.28 -18.68 34.18
CA ARG A 1083 11.71 -19.40 35.41
C ARG A 1083 13.10 -19.03 35.93
N SER A 1084 13.94 -18.37 35.13
CA SER A 1084 15.35 -18.06 35.45
C SER A 1084 15.78 -16.71 34.87
N GLY A 1085 17.02 -16.27 35.18
CA GLY A 1085 17.58 -14.99 34.75
C GLY A 1085 17.27 -13.82 35.69
N ARG A 1086 18.18 -12.83 35.75
CA ARG A 1086 18.07 -11.64 36.60
C ARG A 1086 17.26 -10.53 35.90
N PRO A 1087 16.57 -9.65 36.64
CA PRO A 1087 16.03 -8.44 36.02
C PRO A 1087 17.15 -7.49 35.58
N VAL A 1088 16.90 -6.70 34.54
CA VAL A 1088 17.73 -5.55 34.15
C VAL A 1088 16.86 -4.30 34.20
N ILE A 1089 17.37 -3.19 34.71
CA ILE A 1089 16.67 -1.90 34.76
C ILE A 1089 17.55 -0.78 34.24
N GLY A 1090 16.93 0.35 33.90
CA GLY A 1090 17.63 1.58 33.56
C GLY A 1090 16.64 2.67 33.15
N LYS A 1091 17.14 3.87 32.89
CA LYS A 1091 16.34 5.02 32.48
C LYS A 1091 16.94 5.72 31.27
N LEU A 1092 16.16 5.85 30.22
CA LEU A 1092 16.55 6.58 29.02
C LEU A 1092 16.28 8.09 29.21
N VAL A 1093 17.18 8.93 28.70
CA VAL A 1093 16.99 10.38 28.63
C VAL A 1093 17.28 10.90 27.22
N PRO A 1094 16.55 11.92 26.72
CA PRO A 1094 16.85 12.52 25.43
C PRO A 1094 18.21 13.25 25.45
N PRO A 1095 18.81 13.54 24.28
CA PRO A 1095 19.98 14.41 24.20
C PRO A 1095 19.65 15.81 24.73
N GLU A 1096 20.63 16.51 25.29
CA GLU A 1096 20.48 17.90 25.77
C GLU A 1096 20.04 18.88 24.66
N THR A 1097 20.27 18.53 23.40
CA THR A 1097 19.87 19.29 22.21
C THR A 1097 18.43 19.08 21.77
N PHE A 1098 17.69 18.15 22.39
CA PHE A 1098 16.31 17.83 22.02
C PHE A 1098 15.30 18.81 22.64
N GLN A 1099 14.42 19.35 21.80
CA GLN A 1099 13.36 20.28 22.23
C GLN A 1099 11.98 19.61 22.12
N GLY A 1100 11.33 19.36 23.27
CA GLY A 1100 9.97 18.81 23.36
C GLY A 1100 9.82 17.70 24.42
N LYS A 1101 8.59 17.19 24.58
CA LYS A 1101 8.26 16.05 25.46
C LYS A 1101 8.42 14.75 24.66
N VAL A 1102 9.23 13.80 25.13
CA VAL A 1102 9.42 12.49 24.45
C VAL A 1102 8.14 11.66 24.55
N ILE A 1103 7.79 10.93 23.48
CA ILE A 1103 6.65 10.01 23.47
C ILE A 1103 7.13 8.56 23.68
N TRP A 1104 7.62 8.29 24.89
CA TRP A 1104 8.24 7.02 25.28
C TRP A 1104 7.49 5.72 24.93
N PRO A 1105 6.15 5.64 24.89
CA PRO A 1105 5.46 4.43 24.43
C PRO A 1105 5.79 3.99 22.99
N PHE A 1106 6.26 4.88 22.11
CA PHE A 1106 6.72 4.49 20.77
C PHE A 1106 8.16 3.97 20.75
N ALA A 1107 8.91 4.13 21.84
CA ALA A 1107 10.23 3.52 21.97
C ALA A 1107 10.10 1.99 22.11
N THR A 1108 11.06 1.27 21.56
CA THR A 1108 11.23 -0.18 21.71
C THR A 1108 12.69 -0.49 21.89
N LEU A 1109 13.02 -1.05 23.05
CA LEU A 1109 14.32 -1.58 23.39
C LEU A 1109 14.41 -2.99 22.80
N ARG A 1110 15.52 -3.28 22.11
CA ARG A 1110 15.88 -4.62 21.64
C ARG A 1110 17.29 -4.92 22.13
N ALA A 1111 17.52 -6.10 22.69
CA ALA A 1111 18.85 -6.55 23.03
C ALA A 1111 19.10 -8.00 22.60
N TYR A 1112 20.31 -8.24 22.12
CA TYR A 1112 20.78 -9.50 21.55
C TYR A 1112 22.08 -9.91 22.22
N ARG A 1113 22.47 -11.18 22.13
CA ARG A 1113 23.80 -11.59 22.59
C ARG A 1113 24.89 -10.78 21.89
N TYR A 1114 25.85 -10.30 22.68
CA TYR A 1114 27.06 -9.68 22.16
C TYR A 1114 28.12 -10.76 21.92
N MET A 1115 28.67 -10.76 20.71
CA MET A 1115 29.94 -11.38 20.37
C MET A 1115 30.89 -10.23 20.04
N GLU A 1116 32.10 -10.24 20.58
CA GLU A 1116 33.07 -9.20 20.29
C GLU A 1116 33.46 -9.26 18.81
N PRO A 1117 33.33 -8.17 18.03
CA PRO A 1117 33.73 -8.17 16.64
C PRO A 1117 35.26 -8.19 16.52
N PRO A 1118 35.83 -8.95 15.57
CA PRO A 1118 37.25 -8.84 15.30
C PRO A 1118 37.60 -7.40 14.92
N ALA A 1119 38.82 -6.95 15.22
CA ALA A 1119 39.22 -5.54 15.11
C ALA A 1119 38.88 -4.89 13.76
N ILE A 1120 38.91 -5.67 12.67
CA ILE A 1120 38.53 -5.23 11.32
C ILE A 1120 37.03 -4.86 11.22
N VAL A 1121 36.13 -5.62 11.84
CA VAL A 1121 34.68 -5.33 11.89
C VAL A 1121 34.40 -4.16 12.83
N SER A 1122 35.11 -4.07 13.95
CA SER A 1122 35.00 -2.92 14.86
C SER A 1122 35.44 -1.61 14.16
N LEU A 1123 36.47 -1.67 13.32
CA LEU A 1123 36.91 -0.58 12.47
C LEU A 1123 35.90 -0.26 11.34
N MET A 1124 35.32 -1.28 10.68
CA MET A 1124 34.23 -1.10 9.73
C MET A 1124 33.05 -0.34 10.36
N ASN A 1125 32.61 -0.76 11.55
CA ASN A 1125 31.44 -0.20 12.22
C ASN A 1125 31.65 1.26 12.68
N THR A 1126 32.85 1.63 13.12
CA THR A 1126 33.15 3.04 13.46
C THR A 1126 33.17 3.91 12.20
N LEU A 1127 33.85 3.44 11.15
CA LEU A 1127 33.94 4.12 9.85
C LEU A 1127 32.60 4.23 9.12
N GLN A 1128 31.66 3.30 9.33
CA GLN A 1128 30.36 3.28 8.64
C GLN A 1128 29.52 4.57 8.80
N ASN A 1129 29.85 5.41 9.80
CA ASN A 1129 29.23 6.71 10.03
C ASN A 1129 29.77 7.84 9.11
N ASP A 1130 30.96 7.66 8.54
CA ASP A 1130 31.51 8.48 7.45
C ASP A 1130 31.73 7.58 6.21
N PRO A 1131 30.76 7.53 5.26
CA PRO A 1131 30.88 6.68 4.08
C PRO A 1131 32.04 7.04 3.13
N VAL A 1132 32.62 8.24 3.21
CA VAL A 1132 33.81 8.60 2.43
C VAL A 1132 35.03 7.94 3.06
N GLN A 1133 35.18 8.08 4.39
CA GLN A 1133 36.25 7.43 5.14
C GLN A 1133 36.16 5.89 5.06
N TYR A 1134 34.95 5.34 5.18
CA TYR A 1134 34.67 3.91 4.99
C TYR A 1134 35.06 3.42 3.59
N GLN A 1135 34.63 4.12 2.51
CA GLN A 1135 34.93 3.69 1.15
C GLN A 1135 36.45 3.72 0.86
N THR A 1136 37.13 4.79 1.25
CA THR A 1136 38.60 4.90 1.09
C THR A 1136 39.32 3.82 1.89
N TRP A 1137 38.90 3.54 3.12
CA TRP A 1137 39.44 2.44 3.92
C TRP A 1137 39.17 1.08 3.25
N PHE A 1138 37.95 0.83 2.77
CA PHE A 1138 37.51 -0.45 2.21
C PHE A 1138 38.23 -0.80 0.91
N ASP A 1139 38.47 0.17 0.03
CA ASP A 1139 39.20 -0.06 -1.22
C ASP A 1139 40.71 -0.18 -1.01
N ASN A 1140 41.28 0.48 0.01
CA ASN A 1140 42.66 0.24 0.47
C ASN A 1140 42.78 -1.16 1.12
N TRP A 1141 41.79 -1.55 1.94
CA TRP A 1141 41.75 -2.83 2.63
C TRP A 1141 41.71 -4.00 1.64
N LYS A 1142 40.87 -3.93 0.59
CA LYS A 1142 40.85 -4.90 -0.53
C LYS A 1142 42.19 -5.10 -1.23
N GLN A 1143 43.00 -4.05 -1.30
CA GLN A 1143 44.33 -4.06 -1.92
C GLN A 1143 45.43 -4.48 -0.94
N SER A 1144 45.12 -4.61 0.36
CA SER A 1144 46.10 -5.02 1.36
C SER A 1144 46.42 -6.52 1.27
N PRO A 1145 47.65 -6.94 1.61
CA PRO A 1145 48.01 -8.37 1.68
C PRO A 1145 47.15 -9.19 2.65
N LYS A 1146 46.47 -8.53 3.61
CA LYS A 1146 45.61 -9.16 4.62
C LYS A 1146 44.17 -9.39 4.17
N TYR A 1147 43.75 -8.84 3.03
CA TYR A 1147 42.35 -8.86 2.60
C TYR A 1147 41.71 -10.25 2.66
N ALA A 1148 42.39 -11.29 2.18
CA ALA A 1148 41.84 -12.65 2.15
C ALA A 1148 41.64 -13.24 3.55
N GLU A 1149 42.59 -13.00 4.47
CA GLU A 1149 42.55 -13.44 5.86
C GLU A 1149 41.45 -12.69 6.65
N GLU A 1150 41.49 -11.37 6.58
CA GLU A 1150 40.54 -10.51 7.31
C GLU A 1150 39.12 -10.63 6.74
N LYS A 1151 38.95 -10.89 5.43
CA LYS A 1151 37.64 -11.21 4.83
C LYS A 1151 37.13 -12.56 5.33
N ALA A 1152 37.97 -13.59 5.39
CA ALA A 1152 37.58 -14.89 5.95
C ALA A 1152 37.14 -14.76 7.41
N ALA A 1153 37.86 -13.95 8.21
CA ALA A 1153 37.49 -13.63 9.59
C ALA A 1153 36.18 -12.84 9.70
N ILE A 1154 35.87 -11.94 8.75
CA ILE A 1154 34.56 -11.26 8.67
C ILE A 1154 33.45 -12.26 8.34
N GLU A 1155 33.65 -13.13 7.34
CA GLU A 1155 32.66 -14.14 6.92
C GLU A 1155 32.46 -15.22 8.00
N GLU A 1156 33.49 -15.55 8.79
CA GLU A 1156 33.39 -16.39 9.98
C GLU A 1156 32.65 -15.69 11.13
N TYR A 1157 33.03 -14.46 11.50
CA TYR A 1157 32.33 -13.69 12.52
C TYR A 1157 30.85 -13.47 12.18
N GLN A 1158 30.52 -13.18 10.92
CA GLN A 1158 29.14 -13.03 10.47
C GLN A 1158 28.35 -14.32 10.69
N ARG A 1159 28.84 -15.47 10.19
CA ARG A 1159 28.21 -16.79 10.41
C ARG A 1159 28.10 -17.14 11.89
N ALA A 1160 29.13 -16.85 12.70
CA ALA A 1160 29.16 -17.14 14.13
C ALA A 1160 28.18 -16.26 14.93
N ASN A 1161 28.05 -14.97 14.58
CA ASN A 1161 27.12 -14.02 15.19
C ASN A 1161 25.67 -14.28 14.74
N GLU A 1162 25.43 -14.61 13.48
CA GLU A 1162 24.12 -15.07 12.98
C GLU A 1162 23.69 -16.36 13.69
N LYS A 1163 24.58 -17.34 13.80
CA LYS A 1163 24.35 -18.57 14.57
C LYS A 1163 24.06 -18.27 16.04
N LEU A 1164 24.87 -17.43 16.70
CA LEU A 1164 24.66 -17.02 18.09
C LEU A 1164 23.29 -16.34 18.27
N ARG A 1165 22.89 -15.48 17.34
CA ARG A 1165 21.56 -14.83 17.33
C ARG A 1165 20.43 -15.83 17.08
N ALA A 1166 20.64 -16.88 16.28
CA ALA A 1166 19.65 -17.93 16.06
C ALA A 1166 19.52 -18.90 17.26
N GLU A 1167 20.61 -19.11 18.01
CA GLU A 1167 20.68 -20.08 19.11
C GLU A 1167 20.44 -19.45 20.51
N THR A 1168 20.34 -18.12 20.62
CA THR A 1168 20.16 -17.43 21.92
C THR A 1168 18.92 -16.52 21.98
N PRO A 1169 18.36 -16.25 23.18
CA PRO A 1169 17.13 -15.49 23.31
C PRO A 1169 17.27 -14.02 22.91
N HIS A 1170 16.27 -13.48 22.20
CA HIS A 1170 16.17 -12.04 21.92
C HIS A 1170 15.37 -11.38 23.02
N LEU A 1171 15.85 -10.24 23.52
CA LEU A 1171 15.19 -9.44 24.54
C LEU A 1171 14.49 -8.26 23.85
N VAL A 1172 13.24 -8.00 24.20
CA VAL A 1172 12.50 -6.81 23.76
C VAL A 1172 11.86 -6.16 24.99
N ALA A 1173 11.85 -4.85 25.09
CA ALA A 1173 11.13 -4.14 26.16
C ALA A 1173 10.51 -2.82 25.69
N THR A 1174 9.51 -2.37 26.44
CA THR A 1174 8.82 -1.08 26.29
C THR A 1174 9.11 -0.19 27.50
N MET A 1175 8.98 1.12 27.28
CA MET A 1175 9.39 2.15 28.23
C MET A 1175 8.16 2.75 28.93
N ASP A 1176 8.34 3.12 30.19
CA ASP A 1176 7.36 3.92 30.94
C ASP A 1176 7.37 5.39 30.47
N ARG A 1177 6.39 6.16 30.94
CA ARG A 1177 6.11 7.55 30.58
C ARG A 1177 7.23 8.53 30.91
N ASP A 1178 8.21 8.12 31.69
CA ASP A 1178 9.38 8.92 32.10
C ASP A 1178 10.72 8.45 31.45
N GLY A 1179 10.68 7.41 30.61
CA GLY A 1179 11.87 6.81 29.99
C GLY A 1179 12.47 5.61 30.74
N SER A 1180 11.94 5.25 31.90
CA SER A 1180 12.36 4.05 32.65
C SER A 1180 11.98 2.76 31.92
N PHE A 1181 12.80 1.72 32.03
CA PHE A 1181 12.52 0.40 31.47
C PHE A 1181 12.94 -0.74 32.40
N ARG A 1182 12.37 -1.93 32.17
CA ARG A 1182 12.68 -3.15 32.90
C ARG A 1182 12.66 -4.38 31.98
N ILE A 1183 13.67 -5.24 32.12
CA ILE A 1183 13.81 -6.52 31.43
C ILE A 1183 13.86 -7.65 32.45
N ASP A 1184 12.70 -8.15 32.86
CA ASP A 1184 12.61 -9.34 33.72
C ASP A 1184 13.22 -10.59 33.06
N ASN A 1185 13.76 -11.49 33.89
CA ASN A 1185 14.22 -12.83 33.53
C ASN A 1185 15.41 -12.92 32.53
N THR A 1186 16.27 -11.91 32.46
CA THR A 1186 17.41 -11.88 31.53
C THR A 1186 18.49 -12.93 31.88
N PRO A 1187 18.87 -13.84 30.96
CA PRO A 1187 19.91 -14.84 31.20
C PRO A 1187 21.31 -14.24 31.45
N PRO A 1188 22.23 -14.95 32.13
CA PRO A 1188 23.55 -14.41 32.47
C PRO A 1188 24.52 -14.38 31.28
N GLY A 1189 25.28 -13.29 31.13
CA GLY A 1189 26.31 -13.03 30.13
C GLY A 1189 26.18 -11.66 29.46
N THR A 1190 27.00 -11.38 28.44
CA THR A 1190 27.04 -10.09 27.72
C THR A 1190 25.92 -9.94 26.68
N TYR A 1191 25.44 -8.71 26.48
CA TYR A 1191 24.41 -8.31 25.52
C TYR A 1191 24.75 -6.98 24.86
N SER A 1192 24.26 -6.78 23.63
CA SER A 1192 24.21 -5.47 22.97
C SER A 1192 22.77 -4.98 22.92
N MET A 1193 22.53 -3.72 23.27
CA MET A 1193 21.21 -3.11 23.38
C MET A 1193 21.06 -1.88 22.48
N SER A 1194 19.95 -1.84 21.74
CA SER A 1194 19.56 -0.71 20.90
C SER A 1194 18.10 -0.33 21.15
N VAL A 1195 17.80 0.97 21.11
CA VAL A 1195 16.45 1.53 21.31
C VAL A 1195 16.05 2.30 20.05
N TYR A 1196 14.87 1.98 19.53
CA TYR A 1196 14.31 2.57 18.31
C TYR A 1196 12.91 3.13 18.58
N PHE A 1197 12.51 4.18 17.87
CA PHE A 1197 11.15 4.75 17.96
C PHE A 1197 10.33 4.39 16.72
N TYR A 1198 9.16 3.79 16.93
CA TYR A 1198 8.19 3.47 15.87
C TYR A 1198 7.34 4.71 15.52
N GLU A 1199 7.92 5.58 14.68
CA GLU A 1199 7.32 6.83 14.18
C GLU A 1199 7.12 7.96 15.21
N GLY A 1200 6.93 9.19 14.70
CA GLY A 1200 6.67 10.40 15.50
C GLY A 1200 7.62 11.56 15.21
N ASN A 1201 7.07 12.79 15.15
CA ASN A 1201 7.85 14.03 15.00
C ASN A 1201 8.65 14.44 16.26
N GLN A 1202 8.45 13.72 17.38
CA GLN A 1202 9.15 13.91 18.66
C GLN A 1202 10.02 12.68 18.99
N ASN A 1203 10.76 12.19 17.99
CA ASN A 1203 11.78 11.15 18.15
C ASN A 1203 13.10 11.80 18.62
N PRO A 1204 13.58 11.52 19.86
CA PRO A 1204 14.81 12.09 20.40
C PRO A 1204 16.11 11.46 19.88
N GLY A 1205 16.03 10.46 18.99
CA GLY A 1205 17.18 9.71 18.50
C GLY A 1205 17.28 8.31 19.12
N PRO A 1206 18.04 7.39 18.49
CA PRO A 1206 18.19 6.03 18.98
C PRO A 1206 19.25 5.91 20.09
N LEU A 1207 19.20 4.79 20.81
CA LEU A 1207 20.40 4.18 21.40
C LEU A 1207 20.85 3.06 20.47
N ILE A 1208 22.14 2.95 20.18
CA ILE A 1208 22.68 1.91 19.28
C ILE A 1208 23.87 1.23 19.96
N ASP A 1209 23.78 -0.10 20.03
CA ASP A 1209 24.80 -1.05 20.48
C ASP A 1209 25.46 -0.68 21.82
N HIS A 1210 24.64 -0.35 22.81
CA HIS A 1210 25.07 -0.23 24.20
C HIS A 1210 25.33 -1.63 24.80
N ILE A 1211 26.59 -1.92 25.10
CA ILE A 1211 27.03 -3.22 25.62
C ILE A 1211 26.85 -3.27 27.14
N PHE A 1212 26.21 -4.31 27.66
CA PHE A 1212 26.09 -4.57 29.10
C PHE A 1212 26.23 -6.06 29.43
N SER A 1213 26.52 -6.37 30.70
CA SER A 1213 26.73 -7.74 31.19
C SER A 1213 25.81 -8.08 32.35
N VAL A 1214 25.18 -9.25 32.29
CA VAL A 1214 24.34 -9.78 33.37
C VAL A 1214 25.12 -10.88 34.11
N PRO A 1215 25.43 -10.76 35.40
CA PRO A 1215 26.10 -11.84 36.13
C PRO A 1215 25.24 -13.11 36.23
N PRO A 1216 25.83 -14.29 36.44
CA PRO A 1216 25.12 -15.42 37.04
C PRO A 1216 24.33 -14.98 38.28
N ALA A 1217 23.19 -15.64 38.52
CA ALA A 1217 22.56 -15.60 39.84
C ALA A 1217 23.29 -16.59 40.75
N GLU A 1218 23.69 -16.16 41.95
CA GLU A 1218 24.38 -17.02 42.91
C GLU A 1218 23.40 -18.00 43.57
N LYS A 1219 22.10 -17.67 43.59
CA LYS A 1219 21.00 -18.52 44.06
C LYS A 1219 19.82 -18.53 43.08
N ASN A 1220 19.18 -19.69 42.97
CA ASN A 1220 17.92 -19.86 42.24
C ASN A 1220 16.82 -18.96 42.83
N GLY A 1221 16.47 -17.88 42.12
CA GLY A 1221 15.42 -16.95 42.51
C GLY A 1221 15.90 -15.58 42.99
N GLU A 1222 17.18 -15.23 42.84
CA GLU A 1222 17.66 -13.86 43.07
C GLU A 1222 16.92 -12.82 42.22
N THR A 1223 16.35 -11.83 42.91
CA THR A 1223 15.53 -10.75 42.31
C THR A 1223 16.28 -9.44 42.11
N GLU A 1224 17.54 -9.34 42.57
CA GLU A 1224 18.29 -8.10 42.50
C GLU A 1224 18.60 -7.69 41.05
N PRO A 1225 18.09 -6.52 40.60
CA PRO A 1225 18.25 -6.09 39.23
C PRO A 1225 19.70 -5.73 38.93
N VAL A 1226 20.13 -5.95 37.69
CA VAL A 1226 21.29 -5.27 37.11
C VAL A 1226 20.83 -3.89 36.68
N ASP A 1227 21.27 -2.85 37.39
CA ASP A 1227 20.96 -1.46 37.05
C ASP A 1227 21.98 -0.91 36.05
N LEU A 1228 21.49 -0.41 34.92
CA LEU A 1228 22.28 0.27 33.89
C LEU A 1228 22.33 1.79 34.09
N GLY A 1229 21.64 2.31 35.11
CA GLY A 1229 21.59 3.72 35.45
C GLY A 1229 20.85 4.56 34.41
N THR A 1230 21.32 5.80 34.22
CA THR A 1230 20.76 6.73 33.23
C THR A 1230 21.55 6.66 31.93
N LEU A 1231 20.86 6.36 30.83
CA LEU A 1231 21.43 6.13 29.50
C LEU A 1231 20.95 7.23 28.52
N PRO A 1232 21.84 8.13 28.04
CA PRO A 1232 21.47 9.14 27.06
C PRO A 1232 21.30 8.53 25.67
N LEU A 1233 20.27 9.00 24.96
CA LEU A 1233 20.06 8.77 23.54
C LEU A 1233 21.02 9.63 22.67
N LYS A 1234 21.11 9.36 21.37
CA LYS A 1234 22.05 9.99 20.43
C LYS A 1234 21.36 10.68 19.25
#